data_AF-A0A5F9CEZ0-F1
#
_entry.id   AF-A0A5F9CEZ0-F1
#
_cell.length_a   1.000
_cell.length_b   1.000
_cell.length_c   1.000
_cell.angle_alpha   90.00
_cell.angle_beta   90.00
_cell.angle_gamma   90.00
#
_symmetry.space_group_name_H-M   'P 1'
#
loop_
_entity.id
_entity.type
_entity.pdbx_description
1 polymer ?
#
loop_
_entity_poly.entity_id
_entity_poly.type
_entity_poly.pdbx_seq_one_letter_code
_entity_poly.pdbx_strand_id
1 'polypeptide(L)'
;MPNSRPRPRRGARGGTGAAGRDELVSRSLQSAEHCLGAQDFGTAYAHYLLVLSLAPELKDDVKEKLSEAPVGSTFSWCLSSSCFSLPPCQASVIRRQCGSRLITRLSPAVCSMQPAFHDRSPIALLKALELPETFQYTLFRWAEELHALSRIQDLLGCYEQALELFPDDEVICNSMGEHLFRMGFRDEAAGYFHKAVKLNPDFNDAKENFYRVANWLVERWHFIMLNDTKRNMVYNAAIQKAVTSGSKSVLDIGAGTGILSMFAKKAGAHSVYACELSKTMYELACDVVAANKMDAGIKLLHMKSLDIEIPKHIPERVSLVVTETVDAGLFGEGIVESLIHAWEHLLLQPKAKGENGNCEKYGKVIPASAVIFGIAVECAEIRRHHRVGVKDVAGIHLPSNVKFQSPAYSSVDTEKTVEPYTTEKMSRIPGGYLPLTDCFEIMTVDFNNLQELKSLATRKPDQICIPVMKEGILDAIVVWFVLQLDDEYSLSTSPSEATCWEQAVYPVQDLADYWIKPGDHVMMEVSCQDCYLRIQSINILDLEHEMDTTKSFNKNKDLLSLGNEAELCNALANLQTSKPDAVEQTCVLESTEIALLNNIPYHEGFKMAMRKVLSSLTPEKLCQAMDTHCQDNEMSSGAEQSNIAESTPEPFYILDVSEGFSILPVIAGTLGQVKPYSSVEKDQHRITLDLISEANHFPKETLEFWLRHVEDESAMLQRPKSDKLWSIIILDVIEPSGLIQQEIMEKAAISRCLLQSGGKIFPQYVLMFGMLVESQTLVEESAVQGTERTIGLNIAPFINQFQVPIRVFLDLSSLPCIPLSKPVELLRLDLMTPYLNTSNREVKVHICKSGQVTAIPFWYHMYVMKRLGWILQVNPPTGNQAAVVLDNPVQVEMGQELVLSVQHHKSNVSITVKQ
;
A
#
# COMPACT_ATOMS: atom_id res chain seq x y z
N MET A 1 14.03 -30.69 74.31
CA MET A 1 13.15 -30.63 75.51
C MET A 1 13.13 -29.19 76.01
N PRO A 2 12.05 -28.66 76.61
CA PRO A 2 10.81 -29.31 77.10
C PRO A 2 9.54 -28.91 76.29
N ASN A 3 8.53 -29.77 76.09
CA ASN A 3 7.36 -30.10 76.96
C ASN A 3 6.55 -28.85 77.38
N SER A 4 5.22 -28.72 77.19
CA SER A 4 4.12 -29.68 77.46
C SER A 4 2.71 -29.28 76.89
N ARG A 5 1.92 -30.31 76.54
CA ARG A 5 0.48 -30.48 76.14
C ARG A 5 -0.63 -29.79 77.01
N PRO A 6 -1.99 -29.90 76.74
CA PRO A 6 -2.81 -29.94 75.49
C PRO A 6 -4.25 -29.26 75.52
N ARG A 7 -4.91 -29.20 74.32
CA ARG A 7 -6.39 -29.21 73.96
C ARG A 7 -7.25 -27.90 73.96
N PRO A 8 -8.36 -27.80 73.15
CA PRO A 8 -8.98 -28.81 72.28
C PRO A 8 -9.20 -28.42 70.80
N ARG A 9 -9.49 -29.46 70.00
CA ARG A 9 -10.00 -29.41 68.62
C ARG A 9 -11.20 -28.45 68.48
N ARG A 10 -11.17 -27.55 67.49
CA ARG A 10 -12.38 -27.10 66.79
C ARG A 10 -12.26 -27.50 65.32
N GLY A 11 -13.21 -28.32 64.90
CA GLY A 11 -13.28 -28.90 63.58
C GLY A 11 -13.53 -27.87 62.48
N ALA A 12 -13.16 -28.29 61.28
CA ALA A 12 -13.69 -27.91 59.98
C ALA A 12 -14.56 -26.64 59.92
N ARG A 13 -13.98 -25.56 59.40
CA ARG A 13 -14.73 -24.56 58.61
C ARG A 13 -14.12 -24.53 57.21
N GLY A 14 -14.44 -25.55 56.42
CA GLY A 14 -14.19 -25.59 54.98
C GLY A 14 -15.37 -25.10 54.13
N GLY A 15 -16.32 -24.33 54.69
CA GLY A 15 -17.61 -24.07 54.04
C GLY A 15 -18.07 -22.62 53.89
N THR A 16 -17.38 -21.62 54.44
CA THR A 16 -17.85 -20.22 54.42
C THR A 16 -17.22 -19.35 53.32
N GLY A 17 -16.08 -19.75 52.76
CA GLY A 17 -15.42 -18.99 51.67
C GLY A 17 -16.08 -19.21 50.30
N ALA A 18 -16.57 -20.42 50.04
CA ALA A 18 -17.20 -20.77 48.76
C ALA A 18 -18.57 -20.08 48.57
N ALA A 19 -19.43 -20.09 49.59
CA ALA A 19 -20.77 -19.49 49.50
C ALA A 19 -20.74 -17.96 49.26
N GLY A 20 -19.76 -17.25 49.84
CA GLY A 20 -19.61 -15.80 49.61
C GLY A 20 -19.02 -15.46 48.25
N ARG A 21 -18.14 -16.31 47.71
CA ARG A 21 -17.61 -16.21 46.34
C ARG A 21 -18.74 -16.38 45.31
N ASP A 22 -19.55 -17.42 45.47
CA ASP A 22 -20.64 -17.74 44.53
C ASP A 22 -21.73 -16.65 44.53
N GLU A 23 -22.05 -16.08 45.70
CA GLU A 23 -22.99 -14.95 45.80
C GLU A 23 -22.45 -13.68 45.12
N LEU A 24 -21.15 -13.39 45.27
CA LEU A 24 -20.52 -12.23 44.64
C LEU A 24 -20.43 -12.37 43.12
N VAL A 25 -20.12 -13.58 42.62
CA VAL A 25 -20.12 -13.90 41.19
C VAL A 25 -21.53 -13.71 40.62
N SER A 26 -22.56 -14.27 41.27
CA SER A 26 -23.94 -14.15 40.81
C SER A 26 -24.44 -12.70 40.78
N ARG A 27 -24.11 -11.89 41.79
CA ARG A 27 -24.49 -10.46 41.82
C ARG A 27 -23.75 -9.65 40.76
N SER A 28 -22.45 -9.91 40.59
CA SER A 28 -21.63 -9.19 39.61
C SER A 28 -22.08 -9.51 38.18
N LEU A 29 -22.47 -10.76 37.90
CA LEU A 29 -23.03 -11.15 36.60
C LEU A 29 -24.35 -10.43 36.31
N GLN A 30 -25.27 -10.36 37.28
CA GLN A 30 -26.52 -9.59 37.13
C GLN A 30 -26.27 -8.10 36.90
N SER A 31 -25.28 -7.52 37.60
CA SER A 31 -24.88 -6.13 37.38
C SER A 31 -24.28 -5.92 35.99
N ALA A 32 -23.46 -6.86 35.50
CA ALA A 32 -22.90 -6.80 34.15
C ALA A 32 -24.01 -6.80 33.08
N GLU A 33 -24.99 -7.72 33.19
CA GLU A 33 -26.14 -7.79 32.27
C GLU A 33 -26.99 -6.51 32.29
N HIS A 34 -27.25 -5.96 33.48
CA HIS A 34 -28.00 -4.72 33.62
C HIS A 34 -27.28 -3.53 32.98
N CYS A 35 -25.97 -3.38 33.23
CA CYS A 35 -25.15 -2.34 32.62
C CYS A 35 -25.10 -2.49 31.10
N LEU A 36 -24.99 -3.72 30.59
CA LEU A 36 -25.01 -4.01 29.16
C LEU A 36 -26.33 -3.59 28.51
N GLY A 37 -27.47 -3.89 29.14
CA GLY A 37 -28.79 -3.45 28.68
C GLY A 37 -28.97 -1.92 28.72
N ALA A 38 -28.26 -1.23 29.61
CA ALA A 38 -28.23 0.23 29.70
C ALA A 38 -27.18 0.89 28.77
N GLN A 39 -26.46 0.12 27.97
CA GLN A 39 -25.35 0.58 27.13
C GLN A 39 -24.19 1.23 27.92
N ASP A 40 -24.01 0.87 29.20
CA ASP A 40 -22.84 1.25 30.00
C ASP A 40 -21.78 0.14 29.90
N PHE A 41 -21.06 0.13 28.78
CA PHE A 41 -20.13 -0.94 28.44
C PHE A 41 -18.90 -0.97 29.36
N GLY A 42 -18.42 0.19 29.82
CA GLY A 42 -17.27 0.26 30.74
C GLY A 42 -17.55 -0.36 32.10
N THR A 43 -18.72 -0.08 32.69
CA THR A 43 -19.11 -0.70 33.96
C THR A 43 -19.44 -2.18 33.78
N ALA A 44 -20.08 -2.56 32.67
CA ALA A 44 -20.34 -3.96 32.32
C ALA A 44 -19.04 -4.76 32.19
N TYR A 45 -18.05 -4.22 31.47
CA TYR A 45 -16.72 -4.82 31.30
C TYR A 45 -16.02 -5.07 32.64
N ALA A 46 -16.01 -4.08 33.54
CA ALA A 46 -15.42 -4.22 34.86
C ALA A 46 -16.09 -5.33 35.71
N HIS A 47 -17.43 -5.45 35.62
CA HIS A 47 -18.15 -6.53 36.30
C HIS A 47 -17.86 -7.91 35.70
N TYR A 48 -17.74 -8.03 34.37
CA TYR A 48 -17.35 -9.28 33.74
C TYR A 48 -15.91 -9.68 34.08
N LEU A 49 -14.95 -8.75 34.09
CA LEU A 49 -13.58 -9.01 34.54
C LEU A 49 -13.55 -9.54 35.98
N LEU A 50 -14.35 -8.94 36.88
CA LEU A 50 -14.47 -9.39 38.26
C LEU A 50 -15.04 -10.82 38.34
N VAL A 51 -16.08 -11.13 37.54
CA VAL A 51 -16.65 -12.48 37.46
C VAL A 51 -15.61 -13.49 37.00
N LEU A 52 -14.89 -13.22 35.90
CA LEU A 52 -13.92 -14.13 35.30
C LEU A 52 -12.63 -14.30 36.14
N SER A 53 -12.26 -13.27 36.92
CA SER A 53 -11.18 -13.36 37.90
C SER A 53 -11.59 -14.18 39.13
N LEU A 54 -12.82 -13.98 39.62
CA LEU A 54 -13.33 -14.69 40.78
C LEU A 54 -13.69 -16.14 40.47
N ALA A 55 -14.16 -16.48 39.27
CA ALA A 55 -14.57 -17.82 38.85
C ALA A 55 -13.93 -18.22 37.50
N PRO A 56 -12.62 -18.55 37.48
CA PRO A 56 -11.91 -18.97 36.27
C PRO A 56 -12.50 -20.24 35.63
N GLU A 57 -13.16 -21.09 36.40
CA GLU A 57 -13.86 -22.28 35.92
C GLU A 57 -14.96 -21.99 34.89
N LEU A 58 -15.45 -20.74 34.80
CA LEU A 58 -16.44 -20.32 33.81
C LEU A 58 -15.81 -20.03 32.42
N LYS A 59 -14.49 -20.20 32.27
CA LYS A 59 -13.76 -19.97 31.01
C LYS A 59 -13.80 -21.16 30.05
N ASP A 60 -13.81 -22.40 30.56
CA ASP A 60 -13.48 -23.61 29.79
C ASP A 60 -14.69 -24.38 29.22
N ASP A 61 -15.93 -23.92 29.44
CA ASP A 61 -17.11 -24.78 29.30
C ASP A 61 -17.65 -24.95 27.85
N VAL A 62 -16.93 -24.49 26.82
CA VAL A 62 -17.47 -24.40 25.43
C VAL A 62 -16.90 -25.43 24.43
N LYS A 63 -15.73 -26.05 24.65
CA LYS A 63 -15.15 -26.98 23.63
C LYS A 63 -15.33 -28.49 23.90
N GLU A 64 -15.48 -28.95 25.14
CA GLU A 64 -15.56 -30.41 25.43
C GLU A 64 -16.98 -31.00 25.44
N LYS A 65 -18.04 -30.20 25.63
CA LYS A 65 -19.42 -30.74 25.84
C LYS A 65 -20.24 -30.99 24.56
N LEU A 66 -19.72 -30.63 23.37
CA LEU A 66 -20.41 -30.85 22.09
C LEU A 66 -20.08 -32.20 21.43
N SER A 67 -19.14 -33.00 21.98
CA SER A 67 -18.76 -34.32 21.44
C SER A 67 -19.60 -35.50 21.98
N GLU A 68 -20.46 -35.28 22.99
CA GLU A 68 -21.25 -36.33 23.65
C GLU A 68 -22.78 -36.13 23.59
N ALA A 69 -23.31 -35.50 22.53
CA ALA A 69 -24.76 -35.48 22.27
C ALA A 69 -25.14 -36.50 21.18
N PRO A 70 -26.07 -37.46 21.42
CA PRO A 70 -26.46 -38.42 20.41
C PRO A 70 -27.25 -37.74 19.29
N VAL A 71 -26.93 -38.13 18.06
CA VAL A 71 -27.56 -37.70 16.81
C VAL A 71 -29.08 -37.89 16.88
N GLY A 72 -29.84 -36.79 16.88
CA GLY A 72 -31.29 -36.84 16.63
C GLY A 72 -32.17 -35.83 17.36
N SER A 73 -31.98 -34.52 17.14
CA SER A 73 -33.09 -33.55 17.22
C SER A 73 -32.71 -32.24 16.54
N THR A 74 -33.41 -31.93 15.44
CA THR A 74 -33.35 -30.67 14.71
C THR A 74 -33.85 -29.51 15.59
N PHE A 75 -33.00 -28.53 15.90
CA PHE A 75 -33.41 -27.21 16.38
C PHE A 75 -33.20 -26.18 15.25
N SER A 76 -34.32 -25.66 14.75
CA SER A 76 -34.38 -24.54 13.81
C SER A 76 -34.34 -23.23 14.61
N TRP A 77 -33.37 -22.36 14.30
CA TRP A 77 -33.33 -20.99 14.81
C TRP A 77 -33.87 -20.03 13.74
N CYS A 78 -35.04 -19.45 14.01
CA CYS A 78 -35.55 -18.27 13.33
C CYS A 78 -35.22 -17.03 14.17
N LEU A 79 -34.26 -16.21 13.73
CA LEU A 79 -34.16 -14.81 14.16
C LEU A 79 -35.09 -13.99 13.26
N SER A 80 -36.35 -13.80 13.67
CA SER A 80 -37.25 -12.86 13.02
C SER A 80 -37.05 -11.46 13.57
N SER A 81 -36.59 -10.59 12.67
CA SER A 81 -36.66 -9.14 12.74
C SER A 81 -38.11 -8.65 12.87
N SER A 82 -38.46 -8.03 14.00
CA SER A 82 -39.54 -7.02 14.10
C SER A 82 -39.72 -6.56 15.54
N CYS A 83 -39.32 -5.31 15.81
CA CYS A 83 -39.97 -4.33 16.68
C CYS A 83 -38.92 -3.38 17.25
N PHE A 84 -38.72 -2.22 16.62
CA PHE A 84 -38.71 -0.94 17.32
C PHE A 84 -39.06 0.15 16.31
N SER A 85 -40.26 0.70 16.47
CA SER A 85 -40.71 1.93 15.81
C SER A 85 -40.91 2.95 16.93
N LEU A 86 -40.15 4.05 16.93
CA LEU A 86 -40.48 5.26 17.69
C LEU A 86 -39.97 6.53 16.97
N PRO A 87 -40.63 7.69 17.15
CA PRO A 87 -40.53 8.92 16.34
C PRO A 87 -39.52 9.96 16.89
N PRO A 88 -39.32 11.14 16.26
CA PRO A 88 -38.16 12.02 16.47
C PRO A 88 -38.37 13.18 17.49
N CYS A 89 -37.28 13.94 17.74
CA CYS A 89 -37.10 15.17 18.57
C CYS A 89 -36.70 14.89 20.04
N GLN A 90 -35.76 15.59 20.70
CA GLN A 90 -35.18 16.93 20.51
C GLN A 90 -33.86 17.03 21.32
N ALA A 91 -32.91 17.85 20.85
CA ALA A 91 -31.66 18.16 21.52
C ALA A 91 -31.83 19.07 22.75
N SER A 92 -31.01 18.90 23.80
CA SER A 92 -30.40 20.02 24.56
C SER A 92 -29.34 19.57 25.57
N VAL A 93 -28.12 20.05 25.32
CA VAL A 93 -27.11 20.62 26.24
C VAL A 93 -27.30 20.39 27.76
N ILE A 94 -26.30 19.79 28.41
CA ILE A 94 -25.62 20.30 29.63
C ILE A 94 -24.19 19.75 29.68
N ARG A 95 -23.21 20.65 29.52
CA ARG A 95 -21.82 20.48 29.99
C ARG A 95 -21.77 20.74 31.50
N ARG A 96 -21.04 19.92 32.27
CA ARG A 96 -20.12 20.39 33.35
C ARG A 96 -19.30 19.26 34.00
N GLN A 97 -17.98 19.45 33.89
CA GLN A 97 -16.87 19.13 34.81
C GLN A 97 -17.09 18.17 36.01
N CYS A 98 -16.29 17.11 36.06
CA CYS A 98 -15.35 16.75 37.14
C CYS A 98 -14.46 15.60 36.61
N GLY A 99 -13.15 15.55 36.78
CA GLY A 99 -12.42 15.92 37.99
C GLY A 99 -12.18 14.64 38.80
N SER A 100 -10.95 14.14 38.68
CA SER A 100 -10.32 12.98 39.34
C SER A 100 -10.81 12.53 40.73
N ARG A 101 -10.64 11.22 40.97
CA ARG A 101 -10.70 10.46 42.24
C ARG A 101 -12.10 10.19 42.80
N LEU A 102 -12.50 8.91 42.84
CA LEU A 102 -12.72 8.19 44.11
C LEU A 102 -12.96 6.68 43.85
N ILE A 103 -11.92 5.87 44.07
CA ILE A 103 -12.10 4.55 44.67
C ILE A 103 -12.27 4.80 46.17
N THR A 104 -13.46 4.54 46.72
CA THR A 104 -13.72 3.98 48.06
C THR A 104 -15.15 4.28 48.55
N ARG A 105 -15.74 3.26 49.20
CA ARG A 105 -16.94 3.23 50.07
C ARG A 105 -18.25 2.74 49.43
N LEU A 106 -18.38 1.41 49.38
CA LEU A 106 -19.65 0.71 49.49
C LEU A 106 -19.99 0.46 50.98
N SER A 107 -21.24 0.71 51.39
CA SER A 107 -22.04 0.10 52.49
C SER A 107 -23.08 1.10 53.08
N PRO A 108 -24.24 0.67 53.65
CA PRO A 108 -25.27 -0.23 53.11
C PRO A 108 -26.72 0.30 53.35
N ALA A 109 -27.72 -0.20 52.62
CA ALA A 109 -29.11 -0.22 53.12
C ALA A 109 -29.87 -1.40 52.52
N VAL A 110 -30.39 -2.23 53.42
CA VAL A 110 -31.13 -3.48 53.19
C VAL A 110 -32.61 -3.23 53.48
N CYS A 111 -33.50 -3.72 52.60
CA CYS A 111 -34.86 -4.16 52.94
C CYS A 111 -35.35 -5.10 51.82
N SER A 112 -35.04 -6.39 51.91
CA SER A 112 -35.96 -7.49 52.30
C SER A 112 -37.02 -7.85 51.25
N MET A 113 -36.81 -8.97 50.54
CA MET A 113 -37.58 -10.21 50.76
C MET A 113 -36.98 -11.36 49.93
N GLN A 114 -36.84 -12.50 50.59
CA GLN A 114 -36.46 -13.81 50.06
C GLN A 114 -37.77 -14.67 50.02
N PRO A 115 -37.86 -15.80 49.30
CA PRO A 115 -37.13 -16.98 49.75
C PRO A 115 -36.45 -17.83 48.66
N ALA A 116 -35.49 -18.58 49.18
CA ALA A 116 -34.60 -19.52 48.52
C ALA A 116 -35.30 -20.61 47.70
N PHE A 117 -34.65 -21.00 46.60
CA PHE A 117 -34.62 -22.40 46.17
C PHE A 117 -33.19 -22.77 45.75
N HIS A 118 -32.68 -23.81 46.41
CA HIS A 118 -31.61 -24.66 45.89
C HIS A 118 -32.11 -25.32 44.62
N ASP A 119 -31.58 -24.89 43.48
CA ASP A 119 -31.32 -25.72 42.32
C ASP A 119 -30.35 -24.92 41.46
N ARG A 120 -29.29 -25.54 40.94
CA ARG A 120 -28.53 -24.94 39.83
C ARG A 120 -29.53 -24.80 38.69
N SER A 121 -30.11 -23.60 38.55
CA SER A 121 -31.15 -23.38 37.55
C SER A 121 -30.56 -23.66 36.16
N PRO A 122 -31.31 -24.32 35.26
CA PRO A 122 -30.88 -24.49 33.87
C PRO A 122 -30.48 -23.16 33.21
N ILE A 123 -31.07 -22.05 33.69
CA ILE A 123 -30.81 -20.67 33.25
C ILE A 123 -29.42 -20.19 33.67
N ALA A 124 -28.94 -20.49 34.88
CA ALA A 124 -27.58 -20.14 35.31
C ALA A 124 -26.50 -20.93 34.54
N LEU A 125 -26.82 -22.17 34.16
CA LEU A 125 -25.96 -23.01 33.32
C LEU A 125 -25.96 -22.55 31.85
N LEU A 126 -27.14 -22.20 31.29
CA LEU A 126 -27.30 -21.60 29.96
C LEU A 126 -26.63 -20.23 29.85
N LYS A 127 -26.71 -19.40 30.89
CA LYS A 127 -26.05 -18.08 30.93
C LYS A 127 -24.53 -18.15 31.10
N ALA A 128 -24.02 -19.19 31.75
CA ALA A 128 -22.58 -19.45 31.80
C ALA A 128 -22.01 -19.86 30.44
N LEU A 129 -22.82 -20.51 29.58
CA LEU A 129 -22.43 -20.95 28.23
C LEU A 129 -22.27 -19.79 27.24
N GLU A 130 -22.90 -18.62 27.48
CA GLU A 130 -22.81 -17.42 26.63
C GLU A 130 -21.81 -16.37 27.15
N LEU A 131 -21.15 -16.64 28.29
CA LEU A 131 -20.29 -15.67 28.98
C LEU A 131 -19.08 -15.21 28.14
N PRO A 132 -18.37 -16.08 27.40
CA PRO A 132 -17.26 -15.65 26.55
C PRO A 132 -17.72 -14.71 25.43
N GLU A 133 -18.81 -15.04 24.73
CA GLU A 133 -19.35 -14.22 23.63
C GLU A 133 -19.86 -12.86 24.12
N THR A 134 -20.56 -12.84 25.26
CA THR A 134 -21.03 -11.58 25.86
C THR A 134 -19.89 -10.73 26.44
N PHE A 135 -18.83 -11.35 26.96
CA PHE A 135 -17.62 -10.65 27.36
C PHE A 135 -16.91 -10.01 26.16
N GLN A 136 -16.71 -10.77 25.07
CA GLN A 136 -16.12 -10.26 23.83
C GLN A 136 -16.93 -9.08 23.28
N TYR A 137 -18.25 -9.22 23.17
CA TYR A 137 -19.12 -8.13 22.72
C TYR A 137 -18.97 -6.88 23.59
N THR A 138 -18.97 -7.04 24.91
CA THR A 138 -18.83 -5.92 25.85
C THR A 138 -17.46 -5.24 25.72
N LEU A 139 -16.39 -6.03 25.58
CA LEU A 139 -15.04 -5.53 25.33
C LEU A 139 -14.98 -4.69 24.05
N PHE A 140 -15.53 -5.19 22.94
CA PHE A 140 -15.48 -4.48 21.66
C PHE A 140 -16.25 -3.17 21.68
N ARG A 141 -17.46 -3.17 22.26
CA ARG A 141 -18.25 -1.94 22.42
C ARG A 141 -17.56 -0.91 23.31
N TRP A 142 -16.93 -1.37 24.38
CA TRP A 142 -16.15 -0.48 25.25
C TRP A 142 -14.89 0.05 24.56
N ALA A 143 -14.21 -0.78 23.76
CA ALA A 143 -13.06 -0.37 22.96
C ALA A 143 -13.44 0.68 21.90
N GLU A 144 -14.59 0.54 21.23
CA GLU A 144 -15.12 1.56 20.30
C GLU A 144 -15.33 2.91 20.99
N GLU A 145 -15.90 2.92 22.21
CA GLU A 145 -16.10 4.15 22.99
C GLU A 145 -14.76 4.77 23.42
N LEU A 146 -13.82 3.96 23.91
CA LEU A 146 -12.49 4.45 24.29
C LEU A 146 -11.73 5.02 23.09
N HIS A 147 -11.85 4.40 21.92
CA HIS A 147 -11.28 4.89 20.67
C HIS A 147 -11.87 6.26 20.27
N ALA A 148 -13.21 6.40 20.31
CA ALA A 148 -13.89 7.65 20.02
C ALA A 148 -13.51 8.79 20.99
N LEU A 149 -13.15 8.44 22.23
CA LEU A 149 -12.64 9.38 23.24
C LEU A 149 -11.12 9.60 23.17
N SER A 150 -10.43 9.01 22.19
CA SER A 150 -8.97 9.03 22.05
C SER A 150 -8.20 8.52 23.29
N ARG A 151 -8.81 7.62 24.09
CA ARG A 151 -8.23 7.01 25.30
C ARG A 151 -7.47 5.72 24.97
N ILE A 152 -6.42 5.87 24.18
CA ILE A 152 -5.70 4.76 23.57
C ILE A 152 -5.03 3.82 24.58
N GLN A 153 -4.41 4.35 25.64
CA GLN A 153 -3.74 3.53 26.67
C GLN A 153 -4.73 2.64 27.43
N ASP A 154 -5.91 3.17 27.76
CA ASP A 154 -6.94 2.40 28.46
C ASP A 154 -7.51 1.29 27.56
N LEU A 155 -7.61 1.55 26.25
CA LEU A 155 -8.03 0.56 25.26
C LEU A 155 -7.07 -0.62 25.21
N LEU A 156 -5.76 -0.36 25.04
CA LEU A 156 -4.75 -1.41 25.01
C LEU A 156 -4.72 -2.20 26.34
N GLY A 157 -4.83 -1.51 27.48
CA GLY A 157 -4.92 -2.16 28.79
C GLY A 157 -6.15 -3.07 28.94
N CYS A 158 -7.29 -2.74 28.31
CA CYS A 158 -8.45 -3.64 28.28
C CYS A 158 -8.14 -4.92 27.49
N TYR A 159 -7.54 -4.80 26.30
CA TYR A 159 -7.16 -5.97 25.51
C TYR A 159 -6.08 -6.84 26.18
N GLU A 160 -5.09 -6.23 26.84
CA GLU A 160 -4.09 -6.95 27.63
C GLU A 160 -4.76 -7.77 28.75
N GLN A 161 -5.66 -7.16 29.53
CA GLN A 161 -6.44 -7.86 30.57
C GLN A 161 -7.32 -8.97 29.99
N ALA A 162 -7.92 -8.75 28.83
CA ALA A 162 -8.74 -9.75 28.15
C ALA A 162 -7.87 -10.94 27.69
N LEU A 163 -6.68 -10.69 27.16
CA LEU A 163 -5.73 -11.73 26.71
C LEU A 163 -5.06 -12.46 27.89
N GLU A 164 -4.91 -11.84 29.06
CA GLU A 164 -4.54 -12.56 30.29
C GLU A 164 -5.62 -13.56 30.70
N LEU A 165 -6.90 -13.24 30.47
CA LEU A 165 -8.02 -14.11 30.80
C LEU A 165 -8.25 -15.20 29.75
N PHE A 166 -8.14 -14.84 28.47
CA PHE A 166 -8.36 -15.68 27.29
C PHE A 166 -7.17 -15.58 26.32
N PRO A 167 -6.04 -16.23 26.64
CA PRO A 167 -4.82 -16.11 25.85
C PRO A 167 -4.93 -16.73 24.45
N ASP A 168 -5.81 -17.72 24.28
CA ASP A 168 -5.96 -18.50 23.04
C ASP A 168 -7.27 -18.16 22.30
N ASP A 169 -7.83 -16.97 22.54
CA ASP A 169 -8.99 -16.44 21.83
C ASP A 169 -8.54 -15.72 20.55
N GLU A 170 -8.88 -16.30 19.40
CA GLU A 170 -8.48 -15.78 18.10
C GLU A 170 -9.10 -14.41 17.78
N VAL A 171 -10.31 -14.13 18.27
CA VAL A 171 -11.05 -12.91 17.97
C VAL A 171 -10.44 -11.74 18.74
N ILE A 172 -10.17 -11.93 20.04
CA ILE A 172 -9.51 -10.93 20.88
C ILE A 172 -8.08 -10.66 20.35
N CYS A 173 -7.34 -11.71 19.93
CA CYS A 173 -6.03 -11.53 19.31
C CYS A 173 -6.12 -10.68 18.03
N ASN A 174 -7.06 -10.99 17.13
CA ASN A 174 -7.24 -10.22 15.90
C ASN A 174 -7.62 -8.76 16.18
N SER A 175 -8.55 -8.51 17.09
CA SER A 175 -8.97 -7.15 17.45
C SER A 175 -7.84 -6.33 18.08
N MET A 176 -7.02 -6.92 18.96
CA MET A 176 -5.81 -6.27 19.48
C MET A 176 -4.84 -5.89 18.36
N GLY A 177 -4.60 -6.82 17.43
CA GLY A 177 -3.78 -6.57 16.24
C GLY A 177 -4.31 -5.42 15.38
N GLU A 178 -5.63 -5.33 15.19
CA GLU A 178 -6.26 -4.27 14.40
C GLU A 178 -6.03 -2.88 15.02
N HIS A 179 -6.19 -2.76 16.34
CA HIS A 179 -5.92 -1.51 17.04
C HIS A 179 -4.44 -1.10 16.97
N LEU A 180 -3.52 -2.06 17.16
CA LEU A 180 -2.07 -1.81 17.03
C LEU A 180 -1.72 -1.37 15.61
N PHE A 181 -2.30 -2.03 14.60
CA PHE A 181 -2.09 -1.69 13.20
C PHE A 181 -2.55 -0.26 12.88
N ARG A 182 -3.74 0.15 13.35
CA ARG A 182 -4.27 1.52 13.19
C ARG A 182 -3.38 2.58 13.86
N MET A 183 -2.66 2.22 14.91
CA MET A 183 -1.70 3.10 15.60
C MET A 183 -0.31 3.13 14.95
N GLY A 184 -0.06 2.29 13.93
CA GLY A 184 1.22 2.19 13.25
C GLY A 184 2.19 1.15 13.85
N PHE A 185 1.80 0.41 14.89
CA PHE A 185 2.60 -0.66 15.50
C PHE A 185 2.49 -1.96 14.70
N ARG A 186 3.12 -1.98 13.52
CA ARG A 186 2.98 -3.05 12.53
C ARG A 186 3.59 -4.38 12.98
N ASP A 187 4.79 -4.35 13.57
CA ASP A 187 5.48 -5.57 14.04
C ASP A 187 4.66 -6.28 15.12
N GLU A 188 4.19 -5.52 16.13
CA GLU A 188 3.36 -6.05 17.21
C GLU A 188 2.02 -6.56 16.69
N ALA A 189 1.39 -5.83 15.78
CA ALA A 189 0.13 -6.24 15.15
C ALA A 189 0.25 -7.58 14.42
N ALA A 190 1.33 -7.78 13.66
CA ALA A 190 1.57 -9.05 12.96
C ALA A 190 1.69 -10.23 13.91
N GLY A 191 2.34 -10.06 15.07
CA GLY A 191 2.43 -11.11 16.08
C GLY A 191 1.05 -11.58 16.54
N TYR A 192 0.13 -10.65 16.78
CA TYR A 192 -1.25 -10.96 17.16
C TYR A 192 -2.08 -11.56 16.02
N PHE A 193 -1.98 -11.03 14.80
CA PHE A 193 -2.66 -11.61 13.65
C PHE A 193 -2.17 -13.02 13.34
N HIS A 194 -0.85 -13.24 13.38
CA HIS A 194 -0.26 -14.56 13.18
C HIS A 194 -0.68 -15.55 14.27
N LYS A 195 -0.79 -15.09 15.52
CA LYS A 195 -1.33 -15.90 16.62
C LYS A 195 -2.79 -16.28 16.36
N ALA A 196 -3.64 -15.33 15.95
CA ALA A 196 -5.03 -15.60 15.61
C ALA A 196 -5.17 -16.61 14.46
N VAL A 197 -4.34 -16.49 13.40
CA VAL A 197 -4.30 -17.45 12.28
C VAL A 197 -3.82 -18.84 12.73
N LYS A 198 -2.86 -18.92 13.66
CA LYS A 198 -2.40 -20.19 14.25
C LYS A 198 -3.49 -20.86 15.09
N LEU A 199 -4.26 -20.08 15.86
CA LEU A 199 -5.34 -20.58 16.70
C LEU A 199 -6.53 -21.09 15.88
N ASN A 200 -6.89 -20.34 14.84
CA ASN A 200 -7.96 -20.68 13.91
C ASN A 200 -7.52 -20.41 12.47
N PRO A 201 -7.02 -21.42 11.76
CA PRO A 201 -6.62 -21.29 10.37
C PRO A 201 -7.78 -20.91 9.44
N ASP A 202 -9.04 -21.12 9.81
CA ASP A 202 -10.20 -20.75 8.97
C ASP A 202 -10.73 -19.34 9.28
N PHE A 203 -10.07 -18.58 10.17
CA PHE A 203 -10.45 -17.22 10.49
C PHE A 203 -9.99 -16.22 9.42
N ASN A 204 -10.86 -15.97 8.45
CA ASN A 204 -10.57 -15.13 7.29
C ASN A 204 -10.13 -13.71 7.66
N ASP A 205 -10.79 -13.03 8.61
CA ASP A 205 -10.43 -11.66 9.00
C ASP A 205 -8.98 -11.59 9.54
N ALA A 206 -8.56 -12.56 10.35
CA ALA A 206 -7.19 -12.64 10.86
C ALA A 206 -6.17 -12.92 9.76
N LYS A 207 -6.50 -13.81 8.80
CA LYS A 207 -5.66 -14.06 7.62
C LYS A 207 -5.47 -12.80 6.80
N GLU A 208 -6.57 -12.11 6.48
CA GLU A 208 -6.55 -10.88 5.69
C GLU A 208 -5.74 -9.78 6.37
N ASN A 209 -5.96 -9.57 7.68
CA ASN A 209 -5.18 -8.63 8.46
C ASN A 209 -3.70 -9.02 8.52
N PHE A 210 -3.38 -10.30 8.69
CA PHE A 210 -2.00 -10.77 8.63
C PHE A 210 -1.37 -10.49 7.26
N TYR A 211 -2.06 -10.79 6.15
CA TYR A 211 -1.54 -10.54 4.80
C TYR A 211 -1.29 -9.05 4.54
N ARG A 212 -2.18 -8.18 5.02
CA ARG A 212 -1.99 -6.72 4.94
C ARG A 212 -0.69 -6.31 5.60
N VAL A 213 -0.37 -6.84 6.78
CA VAL A 213 0.87 -6.52 7.49
C VAL A 213 2.08 -7.23 6.91
N ALA A 214 1.94 -8.47 6.44
CA ALA A 214 3.03 -9.26 5.86
C ALA A 214 3.71 -8.55 4.69
N ASN A 215 2.94 -7.84 3.84
CA ASN A 215 3.48 -7.02 2.76
C ASN A 215 4.41 -5.89 3.24
N TRP A 216 4.22 -5.38 4.46
CA TRP A 216 5.09 -4.35 5.05
C TRP A 216 6.29 -4.93 5.79
N LEU A 217 6.18 -6.15 6.31
CA LEU A 217 7.21 -6.76 7.15
C LEU A 217 8.30 -7.48 6.38
N VAL A 218 7.90 -8.14 5.28
CA VAL A 218 8.81 -8.88 4.41
C VAL A 218 8.63 -8.34 3.01
N GLU A 219 9.67 -7.72 2.49
CA GLU A 219 9.65 -7.23 1.13
C GLU A 219 9.50 -8.38 0.12
N ARG A 220 8.70 -8.15 -0.93
CA ARG A 220 8.30 -9.21 -1.86
C ARG A 220 9.47 -9.71 -2.74
N TRP A 221 10.49 -8.89 -2.94
CA TRP A 221 11.66 -9.26 -3.74
C TRP A 221 12.50 -10.37 -3.09
N HIS A 222 12.41 -10.59 -1.76
CA HIS A 222 13.09 -11.72 -1.10
C HIS A 222 12.68 -13.08 -1.69
N PHE A 223 11.41 -13.28 -2.04
CA PHE A 223 10.94 -14.53 -2.64
C PHE A 223 11.58 -14.78 -4.01
N ILE A 224 11.65 -13.73 -4.83
CA ILE A 224 12.22 -13.77 -6.18
C ILE A 224 13.73 -14.05 -6.10
N MET A 225 14.44 -13.33 -5.22
CA MET A 225 15.89 -13.52 -5.03
C MET A 225 16.24 -14.91 -4.48
N LEU A 226 15.47 -15.44 -3.54
CA LEU A 226 15.70 -16.78 -3.01
C LEU A 226 15.42 -17.87 -4.06
N ASN A 227 14.51 -17.60 -5.01
CA ASN A 227 14.27 -18.45 -6.16
C ASN A 227 15.30 -18.26 -7.29
N ASP A 228 16.08 -17.18 -7.29
CA ASP A 228 17.17 -16.96 -8.25
C ASP A 228 18.36 -17.87 -7.96
N THR A 229 18.30 -19.05 -8.57
CA THR A 229 19.33 -20.08 -8.41
C THR A 229 20.68 -19.64 -8.97
N LYS A 230 20.70 -18.85 -10.05
CA LYS A 230 21.95 -18.36 -10.67
C LYS A 230 22.64 -17.41 -9.70
N ARG A 231 21.92 -16.42 -9.18
CA ARG A 231 22.41 -15.47 -8.17
C ARG A 231 22.97 -16.20 -6.96
N ASN A 232 22.20 -17.13 -6.40
CA ASN A 232 22.61 -17.92 -5.22
C ASN A 232 23.89 -18.73 -5.49
N MET A 233 24.00 -19.38 -6.66
CA MET A 233 25.18 -20.18 -7.02
C MET A 233 26.44 -19.33 -7.16
N VAL A 234 26.32 -18.16 -7.79
CA VAL A 234 27.45 -17.25 -8.03
C VAL A 234 27.95 -16.64 -6.72
N TYR A 235 27.05 -16.20 -5.82
CA TYR A 235 27.43 -15.77 -4.48
C TYR A 235 28.09 -16.88 -3.68
N ASN A 236 27.51 -18.09 -3.66
CA ASN A 236 28.08 -19.23 -2.95
C ASN A 236 29.48 -19.56 -3.46
N ALA A 237 29.72 -19.54 -4.77
CA ALA A 237 31.03 -19.81 -5.36
C ALA A 237 32.08 -18.75 -4.98
N ALA A 238 31.74 -17.45 -5.08
CA ALA A 238 32.63 -16.36 -4.70
C ALA A 238 32.98 -16.38 -3.20
N ILE A 239 31.97 -16.58 -2.34
CA ILE A 239 32.17 -16.72 -0.89
C ILE A 239 33.03 -17.94 -0.59
N GLN A 240 32.75 -19.09 -1.20
CA GLN A 240 33.54 -20.31 -1.01
C GLN A 240 35.00 -20.10 -1.41
N LYS A 241 35.26 -19.44 -2.54
CA LYS A 241 36.62 -19.10 -2.97
C LYS A 241 37.33 -18.18 -1.98
N ALA A 242 36.66 -17.12 -1.49
CA ALA A 242 37.25 -16.22 -0.50
C ALA A 242 37.58 -16.90 0.83
N VAL A 243 36.67 -17.75 1.33
CA VAL A 243 36.81 -18.48 2.61
C VAL A 243 37.87 -19.58 2.51
N THR A 244 37.92 -20.31 1.40
CA THR A 244 38.95 -21.35 1.17
C THR A 244 40.33 -20.74 0.94
N SER A 245 40.40 -19.51 0.42
CA SER A 245 41.64 -18.76 0.22
C SER A 245 42.20 -18.11 1.49
N GLY A 246 41.50 -18.18 2.63
CA GLY A 246 41.99 -17.70 3.93
C GLY A 246 41.05 -16.76 4.69
N SER A 247 39.95 -16.30 4.09
CA SER A 247 39.04 -15.36 4.79
C SER A 247 38.13 -16.10 5.78
N LYS A 248 38.61 -16.31 7.02
CA LYS A 248 37.93 -17.17 8.02
C LYS A 248 37.01 -16.42 8.98
N SER A 249 37.10 -15.09 9.04
CA SER A 249 36.22 -14.22 9.83
C SER A 249 35.39 -13.37 8.88
N VAL A 250 34.06 -13.54 8.92
CA VAL A 250 33.12 -12.98 7.93
C VAL A 250 32.07 -12.13 8.63
N LEU A 251 31.77 -10.97 8.07
CA LEU A 251 30.60 -10.15 8.41
C LEU A 251 29.67 -10.08 7.20
N ASP A 252 28.42 -10.44 7.38
CA ASP A 252 27.34 -10.36 6.40
C ASP A 252 26.43 -9.16 6.74
N ILE A 253 26.44 -8.13 5.90
CA ILE A 253 25.69 -6.88 6.10
C ILE A 253 24.38 -6.96 5.30
N GLY A 254 23.24 -6.77 5.96
CA GLY A 254 21.92 -6.94 5.34
C GLY A 254 21.62 -8.42 5.17
N ALA A 255 21.70 -9.18 6.27
CA ALA A 255 21.70 -10.63 6.22
C ALA A 255 20.41 -11.24 5.64
N GLY A 256 19.27 -10.53 5.73
CA GLY A 256 17.97 -11.02 5.28
C GLY A 256 17.63 -12.33 5.97
N THR A 257 17.62 -13.43 5.22
CA THR A 257 17.37 -14.79 5.77
C THR A 257 18.61 -15.48 6.35
N GLY A 258 19.78 -14.85 6.26
CA GLY A 258 21.09 -15.42 6.64
C GLY A 258 21.68 -16.38 5.60
N ILE A 259 21.17 -16.37 4.35
CA ILE A 259 21.62 -17.29 3.30
C ILE A 259 23.13 -17.16 3.00
N LEU A 260 23.65 -15.93 2.90
CA LEU A 260 25.07 -15.68 2.62
C LEU A 260 25.96 -16.05 3.81
N SER A 261 25.53 -15.74 5.03
CA SER A 261 26.13 -16.22 6.27
C SER A 261 26.25 -17.75 6.33
N MET A 262 25.18 -18.47 5.93
CA MET A 262 25.20 -19.94 5.89
C MET A 262 26.12 -20.48 4.79
N PHE A 263 26.23 -19.81 3.63
CA PHE A 263 27.23 -20.14 2.61
C PHE A 263 28.66 -20.00 3.16
N ALA A 264 28.95 -18.88 3.83
CA ALA A 264 30.25 -18.66 4.47
C ALA A 264 30.56 -19.74 5.52
N LYS A 265 29.57 -20.08 6.36
CA LYS A 265 29.74 -21.13 7.37
C LYS A 265 29.99 -22.51 6.76
N LYS A 266 29.20 -22.90 5.75
CA LYS A 266 29.39 -24.16 5.00
C LYS A 266 30.74 -24.22 4.28
N ALA A 267 31.24 -23.09 3.79
CA ALA A 267 32.55 -22.99 3.15
C ALA A 267 33.73 -23.13 4.13
N GLY A 268 33.47 -23.17 5.44
CA GLY A 268 34.49 -23.37 6.47
C GLY A 268 35.00 -22.06 7.09
N ALA A 269 34.17 -21.02 7.16
CA ALA A 269 34.46 -19.86 8.00
C ALA A 269 34.39 -20.25 9.48
N HIS A 270 35.36 -19.76 10.26
CA HIS A 270 35.42 -20.05 11.70
C HIS A 270 34.38 -19.21 12.45
N SER A 271 34.38 -17.91 12.20
CA SER A 271 33.48 -16.93 12.81
C SER A 271 32.68 -16.23 11.74
N VAL A 272 31.35 -16.28 11.85
CA VAL A 272 30.43 -15.56 10.97
C VAL A 272 29.57 -14.66 11.84
N TYR A 273 29.53 -13.38 11.50
CA TYR A 273 28.64 -12.39 12.08
C TYR A 273 27.69 -11.92 10.99
N ALA A 274 26.43 -11.68 11.32
CA ALA A 274 25.48 -11.09 10.39
C ALA A 274 24.69 -9.98 11.09
N CYS A 275 24.42 -8.89 10.40
CA CYS A 275 23.52 -7.86 10.89
C CYS A 275 22.31 -7.67 9.99
N GLU A 276 21.15 -7.50 10.60
CA GLU A 276 19.87 -7.25 9.94
C GLU A 276 19.14 -6.13 10.70
N LEU A 277 18.59 -5.18 9.96
CA LEU A 277 17.87 -4.03 10.50
C LEU A 277 16.42 -4.37 10.81
N SER A 278 15.75 -5.11 9.92
CA SER A 278 14.35 -5.49 10.11
C SER A 278 14.26 -6.51 11.24
N LYS A 279 13.49 -6.18 12.29
CA LYS A 279 13.23 -7.11 13.40
C LYS A 279 12.64 -8.43 12.91
N THR A 280 11.66 -8.35 12.00
CA THR A 280 11.01 -9.53 11.42
C THR A 280 12.01 -10.40 10.66
N MET A 281 12.87 -9.80 9.82
CA MET A 281 13.89 -10.55 9.08
C MET A 281 14.97 -11.11 10.00
N TYR A 282 15.37 -10.39 11.05
CA TYR A 282 16.30 -10.86 12.07
C TYR A 282 15.78 -12.11 12.81
N GLU A 283 14.53 -12.08 13.27
CA GLU A 283 13.90 -13.21 13.95
C GLU A 283 13.77 -14.42 12.99
N LEU A 284 13.36 -14.16 11.74
CA LEU A 284 13.32 -15.17 10.68
C LEU A 284 14.70 -15.78 10.41
N ALA A 285 15.76 -14.97 10.34
CA ALA A 285 17.12 -15.44 10.15
C ALA A 285 17.57 -16.33 11.31
N CYS A 286 17.20 -15.98 12.55
CA CYS A 286 17.48 -16.80 13.73
C CYS A 286 16.86 -18.20 13.59
N ASP A 287 15.58 -18.26 13.23
CA ASP A 287 14.86 -19.52 13.05
C ASP A 287 15.45 -20.35 11.90
N VAL A 288 15.75 -19.71 10.76
CA VAL A 288 16.37 -20.36 9.59
C VAL A 288 17.74 -20.91 9.93
N VAL A 289 18.62 -20.13 10.56
CA VAL A 289 19.98 -20.55 10.92
C VAL A 289 19.96 -21.70 11.94
N ALA A 290 19.07 -21.64 12.93
CA ALA A 290 18.88 -22.71 13.91
C ALA A 290 18.35 -23.99 13.24
N ALA A 291 17.36 -23.88 12.35
CA ALA A 291 16.81 -25.02 11.61
C ALA A 291 17.83 -25.70 10.70
N ASN A 292 18.81 -24.94 10.20
CA ASN A 292 19.94 -25.45 9.42
C ASN A 292 21.14 -25.88 10.30
N LYS A 293 21.01 -25.85 11.63
CA LYS A 293 22.01 -26.30 12.62
C LYS A 293 23.33 -25.52 12.56
N MET A 294 23.25 -24.20 12.37
CA MET A 294 24.41 -23.32 12.24
C MET A 294 24.47 -22.20 13.29
N ASP A 295 23.55 -22.20 14.25
CA ASP A 295 23.40 -21.21 15.33
C ASP A 295 24.66 -21.08 16.20
N ALA A 296 25.38 -22.18 16.45
CA ALA A 296 26.61 -22.15 17.24
C ALA A 296 27.78 -21.42 16.54
N GLY A 297 27.70 -21.19 15.22
CA GLY A 297 28.80 -20.63 14.43
C GLY A 297 28.48 -19.33 13.69
N ILE A 298 27.23 -18.85 13.78
CA ILE A 298 26.76 -17.62 13.16
C ILE A 298 26.12 -16.76 14.25
N LYS A 299 26.68 -15.57 14.49
CA LYS A 299 26.13 -14.60 15.45
C LYS A 299 25.31 -13.55 14.69
N LEU A 300 23.99 -13.60 14.84
CA LEU A 300 23.05 -12.63 14.28
C LEU A 300 22.90 -11.41 15.21
N LEU A 301 22.88 -10.21 14.63
CA LEU A 301 22.76 -8.93 15.33
C LEU A 301 21.60 -8.12 14.75
N HIS A 302 20.62 -7.77 15.58
CA HIS A 302 19.52 -6.87 15.19
C HIS A 302 19.97 -5.40 15.33
N MET A 303 20.60 -4.86 14.29
CA MET A 303 21.10 -3.49 14.23
C MET A 303 21.60 -3.13 12.82
N LYS A 304 21.77 -1.83 12.57
CA LYS A 304 22.48 -1.36 11.37
C LYS A 304 23.98 -1.67 11.48
N SER A 305 24.61 -1.89 10.33
CA SER A 305 26.07 -2.05 10.23
C SER A 305 26.84 -0.87 10.83
N LEU A 306 26.29 0.34 10.69
CA LEU A 306 26.83 1.61 11.21
C LEU A 306 26.91 1.68 12.74
N ASP A 307 26.12 0.85 13.45
CA ASP A 307 26.07 0.83 14.91
C ASP A 307 26.92 -0.30 15.52
N ILE A 308 27.62 -1.08 14.68
CA ILE A 308 28.47 -2.19 15.14
C ILE A 308 29.77 -1.61 15.72
N GLU A 309 30.09 -2.02 16.94
CA GLU A 309 31.27 -1.56 17.68
C GLU A 309 32.16 -2.74 18.06
N ILE A 310 33.47 -2.52 18.03
CA ILE A 310 34.48 -3.46 18.50
C ILE A 310 35.05 -2.96 19.84
N PRO A 311 35.12 -3.80 20.90
CA PRO A 311 34.80 -5.23 20.94
C PRO A 311 33.36 -5.57 21.35
N LYS A 312 32.48 -4.57 21.52
CA LYS A 312 31.15 -4.71 22.14
C LYS A 312 30.23 -5.69 21.41
N HIS A 313 30.12 -5.56 20.08
CA HIS A 313 29.21 -6.35 19.25
C HIS A 313 29.95 -7.50 18.56
N ILE A 314 31.14 -7.25 18.03
CA ILE A 314 32.05 -8.26 17.48
C ILE A 314 33.42 -8.16 18.15
N PRO A 315 34.12 -9.27 18.42
CA PRO A 315 35.33 -9.28 19.26
C PRO A 315 36.54 -8.63 18.58
N GLU A 316 36.65 -8.75 17.26
CA GLU A 316 37.78 -8.28 16.46
C GLU A 316 37.34 -7.98 15.03
N ARG A 317 38.22 -7.31 14.27
CA ARG A 317 37.99 -6.98 12.87
C ARG A 317 37.90 -8.24 12.01
N VAL A 318 37.06 -8.22 10.99
CA VAL A 318 36.83 -9.35 10.09
C VAL A 318 37.74 -9.29 8.85
N SER A 319 38.01 -10.46 8.27
CA SER A 319 38.78 -10.59 7.01
C SER A 319 37.92 -10.39 5.77
N LEU A 320 36.62 -10.65 5.86
CA LEU A 320 35.68 -10.54 4.74
C LEU A 320 34.39 -9.87 5.18
N VAL A 321 33.96 -8.88 4.41
CA VAL A 321 32.59 -8.39 4.42
C VAL A 321 31.90 -8.93 3.17
N VAL A 322 30.70 -9.49 3.34
CA VAL A 322 29.77 -9.79 2.27
C VAL A 322 28.57 -8.89 2.46
N THR A 323 28.06 -8.29 1.40
CA THR A 323 26.84 -7.50 1.44
C THR A 323 26.02 -7.72 0.19
N GLU A 324 24.71 -7.61 0.31
CA GLU A 324 23.80 -7.50 -0.83
C GLU A 324 22.78 -6.38 -0.64
N THR A 325 23.15 -5.33 0.10
CA THR A 325 22.33 -4.14 0.28
C THR A 325 22.43 -3.24 -0.97
N VAL A 326 21.88 -3.69 -2.09
CA VAL A 326 21.90 -3.00 -3.39
C VAL A 326 20.48 -2.97 -3.95
N ASP A 327 20.10 -1.85 -4.56
CA ASP A 327 18.83 -1.71 -5.28
C ASP A 327 19.05 -1.70 -6.80
N ALA A 328 18.02 -1.41 -7.59
CA ALA A 328 18.11 -1.32 -9.05
C ALA A 328 19.11 -0.23 -9.53
N GLY A 329 19.28 0.85 -8.77
CA GLY A 329 20.26 1.92 -9.01
C GLY A 329 21.61 1.71 -8.32
N LEU A 330 21.87 0.50 -7.80
CA LEU A 330 23.05 0.07 -7.02
C LEU A 330 23.18 0.70 -5.63
N PHE A 331 23.02 2.02 -5.50
CA PHE A 331 23.40 2.77 -4.28
C PHE A 331 22.25 3.05 -3.30
N GLY A 332 20.99 2.89 -3.72
CA GLY A 332 19.80 3.32 -2.98
C GLY A 332 19.60 2.66 -1.61
N GLU A 333 20.21 1.50 -1.37
CA GLU A 333 20.19 0.82 -0.06
C GLU A 333 21.40 1.17 0.84
N GLY A 334 22.17 2.21 0.51
CA GLY A 334 23.23 2.73 1.37
C GLY A 334 24.48 1.84 1.44
N ILE A 335 24.79 1.10 0.38
CA ILE A 335 26.00 0.27 0.29
C ILE A 335 27.29 1.08 0.53
N VAL A 336 27.37 2.30 0.00
CA VAL A 336 28.57 3.15 0.11
C VAL A 336 28.85 3.51 1.56
N GLU A 337 27.85 4.01 2.29
CA GLU A 337 27.98 4.39 3.70
C GLU A 337 28.32 3.18 4.58
N SER A 338 27.63 2.06 4.36
CA SER A 338 27.87 0.80 5.05
C SER A 338 29.30 0.31 4.87
N LEU A 339 29.85 0.39 3.65
CA LEU A 339 31.20 -0.06 3.36
C LEU A 339 32.27 0.92 3.84
N ILE A 340 32.03 2.24 3.81
CA ILE A 340 32.93 3.23 4.44
C ILE A 340 33.09 2.91 5.92
N HIS A 341 31.97 2.74 6.64
CA HIS A 341 32.01 2.37 8.05
C HIS A 341 32.70 1.03 8.28
N ALA A 342 32.40 0.02 7.46
CA ALA A 342 33.02 -1.29 7.56
C ALA A 342 34.54 -1.21 7.39
N TRP A 343 35.05 -0.51 6.37
CA TRP A 343 36.49 -0.32 6.17
C TRP A 343 37.16 0.42 7.33
N GLU A 344 36.51 1.46 7.83
CA GLU A 344 37.07 2.28 8.91
C GLU A 344 37.11 1.54 10.24
N HIS A 345 36.08 0.74 10.57
CA HIS A 345 35.87 0.24 11.92
C HIS A 345 35.88 -1.29 12.04
N LEU A 346 35.43 -2.03 11.01
CA LEU A 346 35.08 -3.45 11.12
C LEU A 346 36.00 -4.39 10.33
N LEU A 347 36.57 -3.96 9.21
CA LEU A 347 37.44 -4.76 8.34
C LEU A 347 38.90 -4.64 8.74
N LEU A 348 39.67 -5.70 8.52
CA LEU A 348 41.13 -5.63 8.51
C LEU A 348 41.62 -4.64 7.43
N GLN A 349 42.86 -4.18 7.56
CA GLN A 349 43.46 -3.25 6.59
C GLN A 349 43.46 -3.86 5.18
N PRO A 350 43.29 -3.05 4.12
CA PRO A 350 43.34 -3.53 2.75
C PRO A 350 44.74 -4.04 2.40
N LYS A 351 44.82 -4.86 1.34
CA LYS A 351 46.07 -5.45 0.89
C LYS A 351 47.09 -4.37 0.46
N ALA A 352 48.32 -4.43 1.00
CA ALA A 352 49.40 -3.55 0.59
C ALA A 352 49.92 -3.89 -0.82
N LYS A 353 50.21 -2.88 -1.65
CA LYS A 353 50.79 -3.07 -3.00
C LYS A 353 52.15 -3.78 -2.89
N GLY A 354 52.24 -5.02 -3.38
CA GLY A 354 53.49 -5.80 -3.47
C GLY A 354 53.58 -7.04 -2.57
N GLU A 355 52.61 -7.30 -1.68
CA GLU A 355 52.59 -8.52 -0.89
C GLU A 355 51.94 -9.68 -1.67
N ASN A 356 52.76 -10.68 -2.04
CA ASN A 356 52.29 -12.00 -2.47
C ASN A 356 52.29 -12.93 -1.25
N GLY A 357 51.18 -13.01 -0.53
CA GLY A 357 51.02 -13.87 0.66
C GLY A 357 49.58 -13.95 1.19
N ASN A 358 49.27 -15.00 1.96
CA ASN A 358 47.97 -15.45 2.50
C ASN A 358 46.88 -14.37 2.68
N CYS A 359 45.67 -14.65 2.17
CA CYS A 359 44.47 -13.79 2.34
C CYS A 359 43.98 -13.62 3.78
N GLU A 360 44.57 -14.34 4.74
CA GLU A 360 44.17 -14.30 6.17
C GLU A 360 44.45 -12.96 6.87
N LYS A 361 45.27 -12.07 6.28
CA LYS A 361 45.81 -10.89 6.98
C LYS A 361 45.26 -9.54 6.51
N TYR A 362 44.38 -9.51 5.52
CA TYR A 362 43.83 -8.27 4.98
C TYR A 362 42.31 -8.37 4.82
N GLY A 363 41.66 -7.20 4.82
CA GLY A 363 40.22 -7.09 4.58
C GLY A 363 39.89 -7.22 3.11
N LYS A 364 38.74 -7.83 2.80
CA LYS A 364 38.14 -7.88 1.46
C LYS A 364 36.63 -7.67 1.56
N VAL A 365 36.05 -7.11 0.51
CA VAL A 365 34.59 -6.99 0.32
C VAL A 365 34.14 -7.85 -0.86
N ILE A 366 32.98 -8.49 -0.72
CA ILE A 366 32.16 -9.05 -1.80
C ILE A 366 30.80 -8.32 -1.77
N PRO A 367 30.35 -7.71 -2.88
CA PRO A 367 31.01 -7.57 -4.17
C PRO A 367 32.34 -6.80 -4.12
N ALA A 368 33.27 -7.12 -5.02
CA ALA A 368 34.57 -6.44 -5.09
C ALA A 368 34.48 -5.07 -5.77
N SER A 369 33.70 -4.97 -6.85
CA SER A 369 33.46 -3.73 -7.59
C SER A 369 32.13 -3.79 -8.35
N ALA A 370 31.73 -2.68 -8.94
CA ALA A 370 30.60 -2.63 -9.87
C ALA A 370 30.86 -1.70 -11.05
N VAL A 371 30.20 -1.99 -12.17
CA VAL A 371 30.14 -1.13 -13.37
C VAL A 371 28.69 -0.81 -13.67
N ILE A 372 28.35 0.47 -13.77
CA ILE A 372 27.00 0.95 -14.07
C ILE A 372 26.92 1.30 -15.55
N PHE A 373 25.86 0.84 -16.21
CA PHE A 373 25.58 1.04 -17.63
C PHE A 373 24.28 1.79 -17.84
N GLY A 374 24.22 2.57 -18.92
CA GLY A 374 23.03 3.29 -19.35
C GLY A 374 22.70 3.04 -20.82
N ILE A 375 21.43 3.25 -21.16
CA ILE A 375 20.95 3.33 -22.53
C ILE A 375 19.79 4.31 -22.64
N ALA A 376 19.78 5.17 -23.66
CA ALA A 376 18.64 6.03 -23.94
C ALA A 376 17.59 5.26 -24.75
N VAL A 377 16.33 5.35 -24.36
CA VAL A 377 15.24 4.56 -24.96
C VAL A 377 14.04 5.40 -25.33
N GLU A 378 13.34 4.92 -26.37
CA GLU A 378 11.93 5.21 -26.59
C GLU A 378 11.10 4.10 -25.94
N CYS A 379 10.15 4.48 -25.09
CA CYS A 379 9.20 3.59 -24.42
C CYS A 379 7.92 4.34 -24.06
N ALA A 380 6.85 4.09 -24.84
CA ALA A 380 5.56 4.74 -24.64
C ALA A 380 4.94 4.44 -23.26
N GLU A 381 5.27 3.28 -22.68
CA GLU A 381 4.82 2.86 -21.36
C GLU A 381 5.41 3.72 -20.23
N ILE A 382 6.71 4.04 -20.31
CA ILE A 382 7.33 4.99 -19.38
C ILE A 382 6.78 6.41 -19.66
N ARG A 383 6.69 6.79 -20.94
CA ARG A 383 6.17 8.11 -21.36
C ARG A 383 4.80 8.40 -20.75
N ARG A 384 3.86 7.45 -20.82
CA ARG A 384 2.48 7.66 -20.34
C ARG A 384 2.38 7.85 -18.82
N HIS A 385 3.36 7.42 -18.05
CA HIS A 385 3.40 7.55 -16.59
C HIS A 385 4.14 8.80 -16.12
N HIS A 386 5.06 9.35 -16.93
CA HIS A 386 5.91 10.46 -16.50
C HIS A 386 5.69 11.76 -17.28
N ARG A 387 4.90 11.74 -18.35
CA ARG A 387 4.65 12.90 -19.21
C ARG A 387 3.19 12.98 -19.63
N VAL A 388 2.56 14.13 -19.43
CA VAL A 388 1.23 14.40 -19.99
C VAL A 388 1.38 14.67 -21.49
N GLY A 389 0.89 13.74 -22.32
CA GLY A 389 1.02 13.77 -23.78
C GLY A 389 -0.12 14.49 -24.51
N VAL A 390 -1.12 14.98 -23.77
CA VAL A 390 -2.33 15.60 -24.32
C VAL A 390 -2.40 17.09 -23.99
N LYS A 391 -2.78 17.91 -24.97
CA LYS A 391 -3.11 19.34 -24.77
C LYS A 391 -4.60 19.57 -24.56
N ASP A 392 -5.43 18.69 -25.13
CA ASP A 392 -6.87 18.72 -25.03
C ASP A 392 -7.38 17.31 -24.73
N VAL A 393 -8.27 17.18 -23.75
CA VAL A 393 -8.83 15.89 -23.33
C VAL A 393 -10.29 16.07 -22.96
N ALA A 394 -11.19 15.25 -23.52
CA ALA A 394 -12.62 15.34 -23.25
C ALA A 394 -13.22 16.75 -23.44
N GLY A 395 -12.69 17.55 -24.36
CA GLY A 395 -13.11 18.93 -24.61
C GLY A 395 -12.65 19.94 -23.56
N ILE A 396 -11.68 19.57 -22.71
CA ILE A 396 -10.97 20.44 -21.79
C ILE A 396 -9.59 20.73 -22.36
N HIS A 397 -9.21 22.00 -22.41
CA HIS A 397 -7.88 22.47 -22.72
C HIS A 397 -6.99 22.46 -21.48
N LEU A 398 -5.82 21.83 -21.56
CA LEU A 398 -4.79 21.88 -20.54
C LEU A 398 -3.81 23.01 -20.91
N PRO A 399 -3.74 24.11 -20.13
CA PRO A 399 -3.03 25.29 -20.56
C PRO A 399 -1.52 25.14 -20.38
N SER A 400 -0.74 25.77 -21.26
CA SER A 400 0.72 25.65 -21.31
C SER A 400 1.45 26.27 -20.11
N ASN A 401 0.78 27.15 -19.35
CA ASN A 401 1.32 27.70 -18.11
C ASN A 401 1.23 26.71 -16.93
N VAL A 402 0.66 25.51 -17.12
CA VAL A 402 0.71 24.42 -16.15
C VAL A 402 1.67 23.34 -16.67
N LYS A 403 2.77 23.12 -15.96
CA LYS A 403 3.75 22.07 -16.24
C LYS A 403 3.52 20.89 -15.31
N PHE A 404 3.06 19.77 -15.86
CA PHE A 404 2.92 18.52 -15.10
C PHE A 404 4.24 17.75 -15.07
N GLN A 405 4.66 17.33 -13.88
CA GLN A 405 5.88 16.57 -13.65
C GLN A 405 5.61 15.38 -12.74
N SER A 406 6.36 14.29 -12.92
CA SER A 406 6.32 13.14 -12.00
C SER A 406 7.27 13.33 -10.82
N PRO A 407 7.16 12.55 -9.72
CA PRO A 407 8.04 12.68 -8.56
C PRO A 407 9.51 12.39 -8.88
N ALA A 408 9.77 11.58 -9.92
CA ALA A 408 11.11 11.29 -10.42
C ALA A 408 11.77 12.49 -11.14
N TYR A 409 11.08 13.64 -11.26
CA TYR A 409 11.71 14.86 -11.74
C TYR A 409 12.59 15.48 -10.64
N SER A 410 13.90 15.44 -10.87
CA SER A 410 14.86 16.02 -9.93
C SER A 410 14.87 17.55 -10.05
N SER A 411 14.08 18.23 -9.22
CA SER A 411 14.34 19.64 -8.90
C SER A 411 15.31 19.72 -7.73
N VAL A 412 16.35 20.55 -7.86
CA VAL A 412 17.51 20.65 -6.97
C VAL A 412 17.15 21.18 -5.56
N ASP A 413 15.92 21.64 -5.34
CA ASP A 413 15.53 22.46 -4.19
C ASP A 413 14.61 21.79 -3.15
N THR A 414 14.34 20.48 -3.25
CA THR A 414 13.54 19.82 -2.21
C THR A 414 14.44 19.13 -1.19
N GLU A 415 14.44 19.63 0.05
CA GLU A 415 15.12 19.06 1.24
C GLU A 415 14.68 17.62 1.61
N LYS A 416 13.89 16.96 0.75
CA LYS A 416 13.45 15.58 0.91
C LYS A 416 14.11 14.72 -0.15
N THR A 417 14.90 13.74 0.29
CA THR A 417 15.49 12.68 -0.53
C THR A 417 14.38 11.83 -1.15
N VAL A 418 13.80 12.29 -2.26
CA VAL A 418 12.95 11.48 -3.13
C VAL A 418 13.88 10.64 -4.02
N GLU A 419 13.58 9.35 -4.17
CA GLU A 419 14.30 8.44 -5.06
C GLU A 419 14.34 9.05 -6.48
N PRO A 420 15.53 9.14 -7.12
CA PRO A 420 15.68 9.88 -8.38
C PRO A 420 15.21 9.11 -9.62
N TYR A 421 14.75 7.88 -9.45
CA TYR A 421 14.32 6.99 -10.53
C TYR A 421 13.14 6.13 -10.07
N THR A 422 12.42 5.58 -11.04
CA THR A 422 11.53 4.44 -10.80
C THR A 422 12.27 3.14 -11.12
N THR A 423 11.67 2.01 -10.77
CA THR A 423 12.19 0.69 -11.13
C THR A 423 11.20 -0.02 -12.05
N GLU A 424 11.72 -0.64 -13.10
CA GLU A 424 10.89 -1.36 -14.08
C GLU A 424 11.57 -2.64 -14.52
N LYS A 425 10.78 -3.70 -14.73
CA LYS A 425 11.26 -4.93 -15.37
C LYS A 425 11.24 -4.78 -16.89
N MET A 426 12.26 -4.13 -17.44
CA MET A 426 12.31 -3.74 -18.87
C MET A 426 12.21 -4.93 -19.84
N SER A 427 12.63 -6.13 -19.44
CA SER A 427 12.44 -7.37 -20.22
C SER A 427 10.97 -7.75 -20.46
N ARG A 428 10.04 -7.19 -19.67
CA ARG A 428 8.60 -7.44 -19.70
C ARG A 428 7.79 -6.13 -19.75
N ILE A 429 8.41 -5.00 -20.10
CA ILE A 429 7.66 -3.75 -20.14
C ILE A 429 6.58 -3.80 -21.23
N PRO A 430 5.31 -3.45 -20.94
CA PRO A 430 4.24 -3.41 -21.93
C PRO A 430 4.62 -2.58 -23.16
N GLY A 431 4.33 -3.12 -24.35
CA GLY A 431 4.69 -2.46 -25.62
C GLY A 431 6.19 -2.49 -25.97
N GLY A 432 7.05 -2.93 -25.05
CA GLY A 432 8.51 -2.97 -25.24
C GLY A 432 9.16 -1.58 -25.25
N TYR A 433 10.43 -1.57 -25.62
CA TYR A 433 11.22 -0.34 -25.76
C TYR A 433 12.16 -0.42 -26.97
N LEU A 434 12.54 0.73 -27.51
CA LEU A 434 13.49 0.87 -28.61
C LEU A 434 14.76 1.57 -28.11
N PRO A 435 15.92 0.90 -28.16
CA PRO A 435 17.22 1.55 -27.91
C PRO A 435 17.49 2.65 -28.94
N LEU A 436 17.73 3.88 -28.48
CA LEU A 436 18.08 5.03 -29.31
C LEU A 436 19.60 5.26 -29.37
N THR A 437 20.34 4.80 -28.36
CA THR A 437 21.80 4.80 -28.29
C THR A 437 22.35 3.39 -28.18
N ASP A 438 23.66 3.22 -28.37
CA ASP A 438 24.36 2.04 -27.86
C ASP A 438 24.42 2.08 -26.32
N CYS A 439 24.72 0.93 -25.72
CA CYS A 439 25.02 0.83 -24.29
C CYS A 439 26.30 1.61 -23.97
N PHE A 440 26.27 2.42 -22.91
CA PHE A 440 27.43 3.19 -22.44
C PHE A 440 27.70 2.95 -20.96
N GLU A 441 28.97 3.05 -20.57
CA GLU A 441 29.39 3.03 -19.17
C GLU A 441 29.11 4.39 -18.54
N ILE A 442 28.41 4.39 -17.41
CA ILE A 442 28.12 5.58 -16.62
C ILE A 442 29.26 5.83 -15.64
N MET A 443 29.58 4.82 -14.82
CA MET A 443 30.65 4.89 -13.84
C MET A 443 31.08 3.50 -13.36
N THR A 444 32.26 3.46 -12.75
CA THR A 444 32.82 2.31 -12.05
C THR A 444 33.03 2.65 -10.59
N VAL A 445 32.91 1.65 -9.72
CA VAL A 445 33.17 1.78 -8.28
C VAL A 445 33.92 0.55 -7.76
N ASP A 446 35.06 0.78 -7.10
CA ASP A 446 35.79 -0.24 -6.35
C ASP A 446 35.40 -0.23 -4.87
N PHE A 447 34.66 -1.26 -4.45
CA PHE A 447 34.22 -1.44 -3.06
C PHE A 447 35.35 -1.80 -2.10
N ASN A 448 36.53 -2.14 -2.61
CA ASN A 448 37.74 -2.37 -1.81
C ASN A 448 38.63 -1.11 -1.68
N ASN A 449 38.20 0.02 -2.22
CA ASN A 449 38.96 1.28 -2.18
C ASN A 449 38.24 2.36 -1.32
N LEU A 450 38.61 2.44 -0.04
CA LEU A 450 38.01 3.40 0.90
C LEU A 450 38.13 4.87 0.44
N GLN A 451 39.24 5.25 -0.21
CA GLN A 451 39.43 6.63 -0.67
C GLN A 451 38.45 6.97 -1.80
N GLU A 452 38.21 6.01 -2.68
CA GLU A 452 37.25 6.15 -3.78
C GLU A 452 35.82 6.24 -3.25
N LEU A 453 35.42 5.36 -2.33
CA LEU A 453 34.09 5.40 -1.69
C LEU A 453 33.82 6.76 -1.01
N LYS A 454 34.78 7.28 -0.24
CA LYS A 454 34.67 8.62 0.37
C LYS A 454 34.63 9.74 -0.66
N SER A 455 35.27 9.56 -1.80
CA SER A 455 35.28 10.56 -2.86
C SER A 455 33.93 10.67 -3.57
N LEU A 456 33.11 9.61 -3.63
CA LEU A 456 31.81 9.61 -4.30
C LEU A 456 30.88 10.74 -3.80
N ALA A 457 30.79 10.91 -2.47
CA ALA A 457 29.98 11.96 -1.85
C ALA A 457 30.47 13.39 -2.15
N THR A 458 31.74 13.56 -2.54
CA THR A 458 32.37 14.88 -2.79
C THR A 458 32.72 15.10 -4.26
N ARG A 459 32.50 14.10 -5.12
CA ARG A 459 32.85 14.12 -6.53
C ARG A 459 31.97 15.14 -7.23
N LYS A 460 32.57 15.92 -8.14
CA LYS A 460 31.80 16.82 -9.00
C LYS A 460 30.99 15.98 -10.00
N PRO A 461 29.79 16.44 -10.41
CA PRO A 461 29.03 15.74 -11.43
C PRO A 461 29.87 15.53 -12.70
N ASP A 462 29.81 14.32 -13.25
CA ASP A 462 30.44 13.97 -14.52
C ASP A 462 29.47 14.29 -15.67
N GLN A 463 29.97 14.92 -16.72
CA GLN A 463 29.18 15.21 -17.91
C GLN A 463 29.41 14.10 -18.95
N ILE A 464 28.32 13.45 -19.37
CA ILE A 464 28.33 12.38 -20.36
C ILE A 464 27.63 12.86 -21.63
N CYS A 465 28.23 12.58 -22.79
CA CYS A 465 27.73 12.91 -24.12
C CYS A 465 27.66 11.63 -24.96
N ILE A 466 26.46 11.20 -25.35
CA ILE A 466 26.25 9.93 -26.06
C ILE A 466 25.64 10.19 -27.44
N PRO A 467 26.22 9.63 -28.53
CA PRO A 467 25.68 9.80 -29.88
C PRO A 467 24.38 9.00 -30.07
N VAL A 468 23.43 9.60 -30.76
CA VAL A 468 22.16 8.97 -31.13
C VAL A 468 22.36 8.08 -32.36
N MET A 469 21.90 6.83 -32.26
CA MET A 469 22.06 5.79 -33.27
C MET A 469 20.79 5.51 -34.07
N LYS A 470 19.62 5.80 -33.48
CA LYS A 470 18.31 5.63 -34.12
C LYS A 470 17.44 6.85 -33.88
N GLU A 471 16.59 7.14 -34.86
CA GLU A 471 15.54 8.14 -34.71
C GLU A 471 14.42 7.63 -33.80
N GLY A 472 13.83 8.51 -33.00
CA GLY A 472 12.73 8.18 -32.10
C GLY A 472 12.48 9.26 -31.06
N ILE A 473 11.60 8.94 -30.10
CA ILE A 473 11.23 9.85 -29.01
C ILE A 473 11.98 9.45 -27.74
N LEU A 474 12.80 10.36 -27.22
CA LEU A 474 13.54 10.15 -25.97
C LEU A 474 12.58 10.13 -24.77
N ASP A 475 12.43 8.96 -24.16
CA ASP A 475 11.51 8.76 -23.03
C ASP A 475 12.22 8.56 -21.71
N ALA A 476 13.34 7.82 -21.69
CA ALA A 476 14.09 7.56 -20.47
C ALA A 476 15.55 7.22 -20.73
N ILE A 477 16.37 7.35 -19.69
CA ILE A 477 17.64 6.63 -19.56
C ILE A 477 17.39 5.43 -18.66
N VAL A 478 17.58 4.23 -19.23
CA VAL A 478 17.47 2.97 -18.49
C VAL A 478 18.85 2.56 -18.03
N VAL A 479 18.97 2.23 -16.74
CA VAL A 479 20.22 1.97 -16.06
C VAL A 479 20.21 0.59 -15.42
N TRP A 480 21.33 -0.10 -15.52
CA TRP A 480 21.60 -1.36 -14.84
C TRP A 480 23.07 -1.44 -14.45
N PHE A 481 23.48 -2.50 -13.76
CA PHE A 481 24.88 -2.68 -13.35
C PHE A 481 25.34 -4.12 -13.51
N VAL A 482 26.66 -4.27 -13.43
CA VAL A 482 27.34 -5.55 -13.26
C VAL A 482 28.11 -5.50 -11.95
N LEU A 483 27.76 -6.38 -11.01
CA LEU A 483 28.53 -6.62 -9.79
C LEU A 483 29.64 -7.61 -10.09
N GLN A 484 30.87 -7.20 -9.89
CA GLN A 484 32.01 -8.09 -9.89
C GLN A 484 32.20 -8.62 -8.46
N LEU A 485 31.88 -9.89 -8.21
CA LEU A 485 32.03 -10.48 -6.86
C LEU A 485 33.50 -10.77 -6.55
N ASP A 486 34.23 -11.28 -7.53
CA ASP A 486 35.69 -11.44 -7.55
C ASP A 486 36.19 -11.49 -9.00
N ASP A 487 37.45 -11.85 -9.24
CA ASP A 487 38.04 -11.88 -10.59
C ASP A 487 37.38 -12.88 -11.58
N GLU A 488 36.58 -13.84 -11.10
CA GLU A 488 35.94 -14.89 -11.91
C GLU A 488 34.42 -14.77 -11.96
N TYR A 489 33.79 -14.30 -10.88
CA TYR A 489 32.34 -14.34 -10.71
C TYR A 489 31.72 -12.94 -10.77
N SER A 490 30.69 -12.78 -11.59
CA SER A 490 29.92 -11.54 -11.71
C SER A 490 28.41 -11.79 -11.86
N LEU A 491 27.62 -10.77 -11.54
CA LEU A 491 26.17 -10.74 -11.68
C LEU A 491 25.77 -9.49 -12.45
N SER A 492 24.94 -9.64 -13.48
CA SER A 492 24.38 -8.51 -14.22
C SER A 492 22.89 -8.34 -13.93
N THR A 493 22.46 -7.09 -13.85
CA THR A 493 21.04 -6.69 -13.83
C THR A 493 20.57 -6.19 -15.20
N SER A 494 21.29 -6.51 -16.28
CA SER A 494 20.92 -6.12 -17.64
C SER A 494 19.54 -6.65 -18.02
N PRO A 495 18.73 -5.84 -18.74
CA PRO A 495 17.43 -6.30 -19.25
C PRO A 495 17.53 -7.45 -20.27
N SER A 496 18.73 -7.70 -20.80
CA SER A 496 18.99 -8.84 -21.70
C SER A 496 19.19 -10.17 -20.97
N GLU A 497 19.33 -10.15 -19.64
CA GLU A 497 19.52 -11.35 -18.82
C GLU A 497 18.23 -11.76 -18.10
N ALA A 498 18.09 -13.07 -17.85
CA ALA A 498 17.08 -13.58 -16.94
C ALA A 498 17.54 -13.30 -15.50
N THR A 499 17.07 -12.19 -14.93
CA THR A 499 17.44 -11.71 -13.59
C THR A 499 16.20 -11.49 -12.72
N CYS A 500 16.37 -11.64 -11.40
CA CYS A 500 15.37 -11.23 -10.42
C CYS A 500 15.24 -9.71 -10.30
N TRP A 501 16.27 -8.96 -10.70
CA TRP A 501 16.36 -7.52 -10.54
C TRP A 501 15.57 -6.73 -11.59
N GLU A 502 15.07 -5.58 -11.16
CA GLU A 502 14.55 -4.53 -12.04
C GLU A 502 15.68 -3.59 -12.48
N GLN A 503 15.39 -2.73 -13.45
CA GLN A 503 16.30 -1.70 -13.94
C GLN A 503 15.87 -0.34 -13.39
N ALA A 504 16.84 0.53 -13.07
CA ALA A 504 16.55 1.90 -12.70
C ALA A 504 16.18 2.70 -13.95
N VAL A 505 15.09 3.46 -13.89
CA VAL A 505 14.55 4.24 -15.01
C VAL A 505 14.55 5.71 -14.62
N TYR A 506 15.29 6.51 -15.39
CA TYR A 506 15.33 7.97 -15.27
C TYR A 506 14.47 8.57 -16.38
N PRO A 507 13.21 8.97 -16.10
CA PRO A 507 12.30 9.45 -17.12
C PRO A 507 12.74 10.84 -17.62
N VAL A 508 12.83 11.01 -18.94
CA VAL A 508 13.17 12.30 -19.55
C VAL A 508 11.93 13.18 -19.59
N GLN A 509 12.05 14.32 -18.93
CA GLN A 509 10.99 15.31 -18.72
C GLN A 509 11.55 16.71 -18.99
N ASP A 510 10.65 17.66 -19.26
CA ASP A 510 10.97 19.09 -19.42
C ASP A 510 11.89 19.45 -20.60
N LEU A 511 11.78 18.70 -21.70
CA LEU A 511 12.37 19.08 -22.98
C LEU A 511 11.36 19.83 -23.86
N ALA A 512 11.84 20.80 -24.63
CA ALA A 512 11.03 21.49 -25.63
C ALA A 512 10.63 20.57 -26.79
N ASP A 513 11.55 19.69 -27.20
CA ASP A 513 11.32 18.61 -28.15
C ASP A 513 12.01 17.34 -27.64
N TYR A 514 11.32 16.21 -27.75
CA TYR A 514 11.80 14.89 -27.33
C TYR A 514 12.24 14.05 -28.52
N TRP A 515 11.97 14.51 -29.75
CA TRP A 515 12.40 13.82 -30.95
C TRP A 515 13.91 13.95 -31.12
N ILE A 516 14.57 12.82 -31.36
CA ILE A 516 16.01 12.76 -31.65
C ILE A 516 16.25 11.97 -32.93
N LYS A 517 17.35 12.27 -33.63
CA LYS A 517 17.76 11.62 -34.88
C LYS A 517 19.25 11.27 -34.86
N PRO A 518 19.71 10.33 -35.71
CA PRO A 518 21.12 10.04 -35.84
C PRO A 518 21.93 11.29 -36.18
N GLY A 519 23.00 11.54 -35.42
CA GLY A 519 23.81 12.77 -35.48
C GLY A 519 23.61 13.70 -34.29
N ASP A 520 22.47 13.63 -33.61
CA ASP A 520 22.27 14.32 -32.35
C ASP A 520 23.05 13.63 -31.22
N HIS A 521 23.26 14.34 -30.12
CA HIS A 521 23.88 13.80 -28.91
C HIS A 521 22.99 14.02 -27.69
N VAL A 522 22.86 12.98 -26.86
CA VAL A 522 22.21 13.08 -25.55
C VAL A 522 23.27 13.45 -24.52
N MET A 523 23.14 14.64 -23.96
CA MET A 523 23.95 15.14 -22.87
C MET A 523 23.27 14.88 -21.53
N MET A 524 24.01 14.47 -20.53
CA MET A 524 23.51 14.32 -19.16
C MET A 524 24.61 14.57 -18.13
N GLU A 525 24.20 14.98 -16.93
CA GLU A 525 25.07 15.09 -15.76
C GLU A 525 24.80 13.92 -14.81
N VAL A 526 25.86 13.26 -14.38
CA VAL A 526 25.80 12.11 -13.47
C VAL A 526 26.46 12.46 -12.15
N SER A 527 25.76 12.23 -11.04
CA SER A 527 26.31 12.48 -9.70
C SER A 527 25.91 11.39 -8.69
N CYS A 528 26.64 11.33 -7.58
CA CYS A 528 26.43 10.40 -6.48
C CYS A 528 26.61 11.04 -5.09
N GLN A 529 26.39 12.36 -5.00
CA GLN A 529 26.75 13.17 -3.83
C GLN A 529 25.92 12.86 -2.58
N ASP A 530 24.68 12.41 -2.75
CA ASP A 530 23.73 12.05 -1.70
C ASP A 530 23.55 10.53 -1.55
N CYS A 531 24.55 9.76 -1.98
CA CYS A 531 24.53 8.29 -2.00
C CYS A 531 23.45 7.67 -2.90
N TYR A 532 22.81 8.45 -3.78
CA TYR A 532 22.00 7.93 -4.90
C TYR A 532 22.69 8.20 -6.22
N LEU A 533 22.52 7.30 -7.20
CA LEU A 533 22.87 7.62 -8.58
C LEU A 533 21.84 8.63 -9.12
N ARG A 534 22.29 9.81 -9.51
CA ARG A 534 21.45 10.84 -10.15
C ARG A 534 21.89 11.05 -11.58
N ILE A 535 20.93 10.99 -12.51
CA ILE A 535 21.09 11.44 -13.89
C ILE A 535 20.20 12.67 -14.06
N GLN A 536 20.81 13.82 -14.32
CA GLN A 536 20.16 15.12 -14.36
C GLN A 536 20.56 15.89 -15.61
N SER A 537 19.94 17.06 -15.81
CA SER A 537 20.31 18.01 -16.87
C SER A 537 20.33 17.37 -18.26
N ILE A 538 19.41 16.43 -18.51
CA ILE A 538 19.34 15.70 -19.79
C ILE A 538 18.95 16.69 -20.88
N ASN A 539 19.79 16.83 -21.90
CA ASN A 539 19.60 17.76 -23.02
C ASN A 539 19.98 17.10 -24.35
N ILE A 540 19.44 17.61 -25.45
CA ILE A 540 19.75 17.16 -26.81
C ILE A 540 20.61 18.24 -27.49
N LEU A 541 21.75 17.85 -28.08
CA LEU A 541 22.62 18.74 -28.85
C LEU A 541 22.64 18.32 -30.32
N ASP A 542 22.35 19.28 -31.21
CA ASP A 542 22.47 19.12 -32.67
C ASP A 542 23.87 19.58 -33.13
N LEU A 543 24.53 18.78 -33.98
CA LEU A 543 25.85 19.09 -34.58
C LEU A 543 25.91 20.44 -35.32
N GLU A 544 24.77 20.99 -35.78
CA GLU A 544 24.72 22.29 -36.46
C GLU A 544 25.00 23.49 -35.50
N HIS A 545 24.94 23.28 -34.18
CA HIS A 545 25.19 24.31 -33.16
C HIS A 545 26.60 24.28 -32.53
N GLU A 546 27.50 23.39 -32.95
CA GLU A 546 28.89 23.35 -32.44
C GLU A 546 29.72 24.58 -32.82
N MET A 547 29.31 25.36 -33.84
CA MET A 547 30.09 26.50 -34.34
C MET A 547 29.90 27.82 -33.57
N ASP A 548 28.92 27.94 -32.67
CA ASP A 548 28.64 29.22 -31.96
C ASP A 548 28.78 29.17 -30.41
N THR A 549 28.71 27.99 -29.78
CA THR A 549 28.80 27.90 -28.31
C THR A 549 30.25 27.92 -27.80
N THR A 550 31.22 27.40 -28.56
CA THR A 550 32.64 27.39 -28.17
C THR A 550 33.30 28.77 -28.14
N LYS A 551 32.68 29.82 -28.72
CA LYS A 551 33.17 31.21 -28.64
C LYS A 551 32.54 32.04 -27.50
N SER A 552 31.40 31.64 -26.95
CA SER A 552 30.73 32.38 -25.87
C SER A 552 31.29 32.02 -24.48
N PHE A 553 31.76 30.79 -24.28
CA PHE A 553 32.24 30.32 -22.96
C PHE A 553 33.61 30.84 -22.52
N ASN A 554 34.40 31.48 -23.40
CA ASN A 554 35.70 32.06 -23.05
C ASN A 554 35.64 33.53 -22.59
N LYS A 555 34.46 34.16 -22.53
CA LYS A 555 34.31 35.53 -21.99
C LYS A 555 33.79 35.61 -20.56
N ASN A 556 33.24 34.53 -20.00
CA ASN A 556 32.66 34.53 -18.64
C ASN A 556 33.58 33.97 -17.55
N LYS A 557 34.88 33.79 -17.82
CA LYS A 557 35.86 33.31 -16.82
C LYS A 557 36.49 34.41 -15.94
N ASP A 558 36.16 35.69 -16.17
CA ASP A 558 36.75 36.82 -15.42
C ASP A 558 35.75 37.60 -14.53
N LEU A 559 34.55 37.06 -14.24
CA LEU A 559 33.63 37.68 -13.29
C LEU A 559 33.13 36.67 -12.24
N LEU A 560 34.04 36.28 -11.36
CA LEU A 560 33.69 35.73 -10.04
C LEU A 560 34.34 36.60 -8.95
N SER A 561 33.63 37.64 -8.54
CA SER A 561 33.56 38.11 -7.15
C SER A 561 32.71 39.38 -7.08
N LEU A 562 31.41 39.26 -6.84
CA LEU A 562 30.67 40.27 -6.08
C LEU A 562 29.33 39.64 -5.66
N GLY A 563 29.32 39.05 -4.47
CA GLY A 563 28.09 38.63 -3.81
C GLY A 563 27.34 39.83 -3.23
N ASN A 564 26.03 39.66 -3.09
CA ASN A 564 25.10 40.40 -2.24
C ASN A 564 24.52 41.74 -2.73
N GLU A 565 24.94 42.32 -3.87
CA GLU A 565 24.24 43.50 -4.44
C GLU A 565 23.27 43.15 -5.60
N ALA A 566 23.52 42.05 -6.34
CA ALA A 566 22.65 41.64 -7.46
C ALA A 566 21.30 41.07 -7.00
N GLU A 567 21.27 40.37 -5.86
CA GLU A 567 20.03 39.84 -5.27
C GLU A 567 19.13 40.95 -4.71
N LEU A 568 19.73 42.00 -4.13
CA LEU A 568 18.98 43.14 -3.63
C LEU A 568 18.35 43.96 -4.79
N CYS A 569 19.08 44.09 -5.90
CA CYS A 569 18.57 44.76 -7.10
C CYS A 569 17.44 43.97 -7.78
N ASN A 570 17.48 42.62 -7.75
CA ASN A 570 16.37 41.79 -8.24
C ASN A 570 15.12 41.89 -7.35
N ALA A 571 15.30 41.92 -6.03
CA ALA A 571 14.19 42.12 -5.10
C ALA A 571 13.54 43.52 -5.23
N LEU A 572 14.34 44.55 -5.53
CA LEU A 572 13.85 45.92 -5.76
C LEU A 572 13.24 46.13 -7.16
N ALA A 573 13.71 45.42 -8.18
CA ALA A 573 13.15 45.47 -9.54
C ALA A 573 11.73 44.89 -9.62
N ASN A 574 11.39 43.94 -8.75
CA ASN A 574 10.04 43.35 -8.66
C ASN A 574 8.98 44.27 -8.02
N LEU A 575 9.34 45.47 -7.59
CA LEU A 575 8.45 46.41 -6.90
C LEU A 575 7.89 47.53 -7.78
N GLN A 576 8.24 47.63 -9.07
CA GLN A 576 7.76 48.70 -9.95
C GLN A 576 7.24 48.22 -11.32
N THR A 577 5.91 48.03 -11.37
CA THR A 577 4.99 48.22 -12.51
C THR A 577 5.42 47.70 -13.90
N SER A 578 4.79 46.62 -14.38
CA SER A 578 3.71 46.64 -15.40
C SER A 578 3.57 45.29 -16.15
N LYS A 579 2.34 44.74 -16.12
CA LYS A 579 1.84 43.48 -16.72
C LYS A 579 2.40 42.18 -16.12
N PRO A 580 1.56 41.27 -15.59
CA PRO A 580 2.02 39.97 -15.15
C PRO A 580 2.28 39.10 -16.38
N ASP A 581 3.54 38.74 -16.63
CA ASP A 581 3.84 37.51 -17.36
C ASP A 581 3.17 36.36 -16.59
N ALA A 582 2.46 35.49 -17.30
CA ALA A 582 1.73 34.39 -16.69
C ALA A 582 2.69 33.53 -15.87
N VAL A 583 2.51 33.49 -14.55
CA VAL A 583 3.31 32.67 -13.65
C VAL A 583 3.19 31.23 -14.11
N GLU A 584 4.29 30.64 -14.59
CA GLU A 584 4.35 29.22 -14.90
C GLU A 584 4.20 28.43 -13.60
N GLN A 585 3.18 27.58 -13.52
CA GLN A 585 2.88 26.75 -12.38
C GLN A 585 3.32 25.31 -12.65
N THR A 586 4.23 24.80 -11.84
CA THR A 586 4.57 23.37 -11.84
C THR A 586 3.60 22.60 -10.95
N CYS A 587 3.10 21.46 -11.43
CA CYS A 587 2.22 20.54 -10.72
C CYS A 587 2.87 19.15 -10.69
N VAL A 588 3.27 18.68 -9.50
CA VAL A 588 3.80 17.33 -9.33
C VAL A 588 2.64 16.36 -9.12
N LEU A 589 2.53 15.39 -10.01
CA LEU A 589 1.50 14.35 -9.99
C LEU A 589 2.15 12.98 -9.85
N GLU A 590 1.51 12.08 -9.13
CA GLU A 590 1.93 10.68 -9.09
C GLU A 590 1.89 10.06 -10.49
N SER A 591 2.73 9.05 -10.74
CA SER A 591 2.79 8.39 -12.05
C SER A 591 1.43 7.81 -12.50
N THR A 592 0.61 7.36 -11.54
CA THR A 592 -0.76 6.86 -11.78
C THR A 592 -1.73 7.98 -12.17
N GLU A 593 -1.57 9.18 -11.62
CA GLU A 593 -2.37 10.37 -11.96
C GLU A 593 -2.03 10.87 -13.37
N ILE A 594 -0.75 10.87 -13.73
CA ILE A 594 -0.30 11.20 -15.10
C ILE A 594 -0.82 10.16 -16.11
N ALA A 595 -0.72 8.87 -15.78
CA ALA A 595 -1.28 7.80 -16.60
C ALA A 595 -2.81 7.93 -16.77
N LEU A 596 -3.51 8.33 -15.71
CA LEU A 596 -4.94 8.62 -15.78
C LEU A 596 -5.22 9.75 -16.75
N LEU A 597 -4.53 10.90 -16.65
CA LEU A 597 -4.68 12.04 -17.58
C LEU A 597 -4.47 11.65 -19.05
N ASN A 598 -3.51 10.76 -19.32
CA ASN A 598 -3.25 10.22 -20.65
C ASN A 598 -4.32 9.21 -21.13
N ASN A 599 -5.21 8.73 -20.25
CA ASN A 599 -6.30 7.82 -20.58
C ASN A 599 -7.49 8.58 -21.21
N ILE A 600 -7.39 8.87 -22.50
CA ILE A 600 -8.45 9.58 -23.25
C ILE A 600 -9.81 8.85 -23.21
N PRO A 601 -9.90 7.51 -23.40
CA PRO A 601 -11.17 6.79 -23.34
C PRO A 601 -11.89 6.93 -22.00
N TYR A 602 -11.15 6.98 -20.88
CA TYR A 602 -11.71 7.22 -19.55
C TYR A 602 -12.48 8.54 -19.49
N HIS A 603 -11.82 9.64 -19.85
CA HIS A 603 -12.40 10.97 -19.77
C HIS A 603 -13.57 11.18 -20.73
N GLU A 604 -13.47 10.69 -21.98
CA GLU A 604 -14.57 10.76 -22.94
C GLU A 604 -15.78 9.91 -22.52
N GLY A 605 -15.52 8.75 -21.90
CA GLY A 605 -16.55 7.91 -21.31
C GLY A 605 -17.36 8.64 -20.24
N PHE A 606 -16.68 9.25 -19.27
CA PHE A 606 -17.34 10.04 -18.22
C PHE A 606 -18.08 11.26 -18.78
N LYS A 607 -17.48 11.99 -19.73
CA LYS A 607 -18.13 13.12 -20.41
C LYS A 607 -19.46 12.71 -21.05
N MET A 608 -19.45 11.61 -21.81
CA MET A 608 -20.67 11.12 -22.47
C MET A 608 -21.71 10.63 -21.46
N ALA A 609 -21.30 9.97 -20.38
CA ALA A 609 -22.20 9.50 -19.33
C ALA A 609 -22.87 10.66 -18.59
N MET A 610 -22.08 11.65 -18.16
CA MET A 610 -22.59 12.85 -17.49
C MET A 610 -23.59 13.59 -18.37
N ARG A 611 -23.23 13.86 -19.64
CA ARG A 611 -24.11 14.54 -20.60
C ARG A 611 -25.47 13.85 -20.74
N LYS A 612 -25.49 12.51 -20.77
CA LYS A 612 -26.73 11.73 -20.88
C LYS A 612 -27.59 11.75 -19.62
N VAL A 613 -26.98 11.74 -18.44
CA VAL A 613 -27.73 11.88 -17.19
C VAL A 613 -28.36 13.27 -17.11
N LEU A 614 -27.57 14.31 -17.37
CA LEU A 614 -28.04 15.70 -17.37
C LEU A 614 -29.19 15.92 -18.37
N SER A 615 -29.09 15.37 -19.60
CA SER A 615 -30.18 15.47 -20.57
C SER A 615 -31.43 14.68 -20.19
N SER A 616 -31.29 13.57 -19.45
CA SER A 616 -32.43 12.79 -18.97
C SER A 616 -33.19 13.45 -17.82
N LEU A 617 -32.50 14.26 -17.01
CA LEU A 617 -33.08 15.00 -15.89
C LEU A 617 -33.91 16.21 -16.35
N THR A 618 -33.69 16.68 -17.58
CA THR A 618 -34.44 17.78 -18.22
C THR A 618 -34.79 17.47 -19.68
N PRO A 619 -35.93 16.82 -19.97
CA PRO A 619 -36.37 16.56 -21.34
C PRO A 619 -36.70 17.83 -22.15
N GLU A 620 -37.05 18.92 -21.49
CA GLU A 620 -37.64 20.11 -22.13
C GLU A 620 -36.64 21.20 -22.55
N LYS A 621 -35.34 21.08 -22.21
CA LYS A 621 -34.38 22.20 -22.34
C LYS A 621 -33.27 22.05 -23.39
N LEU A 622 -33.33 21.07 -24.28
CA LEU A 622 -32.37 20.94 -25.38
C LEU A 622 -32.96 21.12 -26.80
N CYS A 623 -34.28 21.30 -26.95
CA CYS A 623 -34.92 21.41 -28.28
C CYS A 623 -35.11 22.87 -28.79
N GLN A 624 -34.64 23.89 -28.09
CA GLN A 624 -34.73 25.30 -28.55
C GLN A 624 -33.42 25.84 -29.17
N ALA A 625 -32.61 24.97 -29.77
CA ALA A 625 -31.43 25.37 -30.54
C ALA A 625 -31.50 24.99 -32.04
N MET A 626 -32.67 24.57 -32.53
CA MET A 626 -32.92 24.34 -33.95
C MET A 626 -34.33 24.84 -34.30
N ASP A 627 -34.43 26.13 -34.63
CA ASP A 627 -35.38 26.73 -35.60
C ASP A 627 -35.58 28.22 -35.30
N THR A 628 -34.67 29.06 -35.78
CA THR A 628 -34.99 30.47 -36.08
C THR A 628 -34.27 30.91 -37.35
N HIS A 629 -34.84 30.57 -38.49
CA HIS A 629 -34.76 31.38 -39.71
C HIS A 629 -36.14 31.43 -40.36
N CYS A 630 -36.54 32.64 -40.81
CA CYS A 630 -37.78 33.02 -41.51
C CYS A 630 -38.97 33.26 -40.53
N GLN A 631 -39.50 34.47 -40.30
CA GLN A 631 -40.03 35.45 -41.25
C GLN A 631 -40.47 36.72 -40.49
N ASP A 632 -40.42 37.85 -41.20
CA ASP A 632 -40.84 39.18 -40.77
C ASP A 632 -42.37 39.38 -40.71
N ASN A 633 -42.74 40.41 -39.92
CA ASN A 633 -43.81 41.41 -40.11
C ASN A 633 -45.11 41.41 -39.24
N GLU A 634 -45.25 42.58 -38.59
CA GLU A 634 -46.45 43.41 -38.32
C GLU A 634 -47.21 43.34 -36.96
N MET A 635 -46.87 44.34 -36.12
CA MET A 635 -47.71 45.42 -35.55
C MET A 635 -48.76 45.14 -34.43
N SER A 636 -48.46 45.74 -33.26
CA SER A 636 -49.36 46.45 -32.31
C SER A 636 -50.40 45.66 -31.48
N SER A 637 -50.19 45.59 -30.16
CA SER A 637 -50.90 46.41 -29.14
C SER A 637 -50.74 45.87 -27.71
N GLY A 638 -50.75 46.77 -26.73
CA GLY A 638 -51.27 46.50 -25.38
C GLY A 638 -50.28 45.98 -24.34
N ALA A 639 -49.79 46.89 -23.51
CA ALA A 639 -49.01 46.59 -22.31
C ALA A 639 -49.86 45.88 -21.24
N GLU A 640 -49.39 44.73 -20.77
CA GLU A 640 -49.48 44.29 -19.38
C GLU A 640 -48.13 43.70 -18.98
N GLN A 641 -47.32 44.50 -18.27
CA GLN A 641 -46.10 44.05 -17.61
C GLN A 641 -46.48 43.18 -16.40
N SER A 642 -46.62 41.88 -16.60
CA SER A 642 -46.41 40.92 -15.53
C SER A 642 -44.91 40.69 -15.40
N ASN A 643 -44.30 41.23 -14.35
CA ASN A 643 -42.96 40.87 -13.91
C ASN A 643 -42.93 39.37 -13.55
N ILE A 644 -42.71 38.51 -14.54
CA ILE A 644 -42.16 37.19 -14.30
C ILE A 644 -40.66 37.42 -14.17
N ALA A 645 -40.17 37.45 -12.94
CA ALA A 645 -38.74 37.29 -12.71
C ALA A 645 -38.35 35.96 -13.38
N GLU A 646 -37.59 36.02 -14.47
CA GLU A 646 -36.93 34.86 -15.05
C GLU A 646 -36.03 34.27 -13.96
N SER A 647 -36.52 33.26 -13.24
CA SER A 647 -35.70 32.53 -12.29
C SER A 647 -34.59 31.88 -13.11
N THR A 648 -33.34 32.29 -12.89
CA THR A 648 -32.19 31.58 -13.43
C THR A 648 -32.36 30.10 -13.09
N PRO A 649 -32.28 29.20 -14.09
CA PRO A 649 -32.53 27.79 -13.84
C PRO A 649 -31.56 27.26 -12.78
N GLU A 650 -32.01 26.32 -11.96
CA GLU A 650 -31.17 25.79 -10.89
C GLU A 650 -30.06 24.90 -11.46
N PRO A 651 -28.79 25.05 -11.03
CA PRO A 651 -27.70 24.24 -11.57
C PRO A 651 -27.80 22.78 -11.10
N PHE A 652 -27.29 21.86 -11.92
CA PHE A 652 -27.07 20.49 -11.50
C PHE A 652 -25.83 20.40 -10.60
N TYR A 653 -25.98 19.79 -9.44
CA TYR A 653 -24.89 19.58 -8.48
C TYR A 653 -24.16 18.27 -8.79
N ILE A 654 -22.85 18.32 -9.03
CA ILE A 654 -22.02 17.13 -9.28
C ILE A 654 -20.89 17.09 -8.26
N LEU A 655 -20.76 15.96 -7.56
CA LEU A 655 -19.68 15.71 -6.60
C LEU A 655 -18.73 14.66 -7.17
N ASP A 656 -17.45 15.01 -7.28
CA ASP A 656 -16.36 14.06 -7.49
C ASP A 656 -15.69 13.73 -6.16
N VAL A 657 -15.68 12.44 -5.81
CA VAL A 657 -15.05 11.88 -4.60
C VAL A 657 -13.85 11.00 -4.99
N SER A 658 -13.22 11.28 -6.13
CA SER A 658 -11.99 10.61 -6.55
C SER A 658 -10.86 10.89 -5.55
N GLU A 659 -10.02 9.88 -5.33
CA GLU A 659 -8.77 10.06 -4.59
C GLU A 659 -7.70 10.61 -5.54
N GLY A 660 -6.91 11.59 -5.09
CA GLY A 660 -5.88 12.23 -5.91
C GLY A 660 -6.40 13.28 -6.90
N PHE A 661 -5.62 13.56 -7.95
CA PHE A 661 -5.90 14.57 -8.97
C PHE A 661 -6.94 14.09 -10.01
N SER A 662 -8.02 14.85 -10.17
CA SER A 662 -9.08 14.55 -11.15
C SER A 662 -9.54 15.79 -11.90
N ILE A 663 -9.66 15.68 -13.24
CA ILE A 663 -10.23 16.72 -14.11
C ILE A 663 -11.72 16.51 -14.43
N LEU A 664 -12.34 15.46 -13.90
CA LEU A 664 -13.78 15.19 -14.09
C LEU A 664 -14.68 16.36 -13.67
N PRO A 665 -14.40 17.12 -12.59
CA PRO A 665 -15.19 18.30 -12.21
C PRO A 665 -15.16 19.40 -13.28
N VAL A 666 -14.02 19.60 -13.95
CA VAL A 666 -13.89 20.57 -15.05
C VAL A 666 -14.63 20.05 -16.28
N ILE A 667 -14.49 18.76 -16.62
CA ILE A 667 -15.29 18.15 -17.70
C ILE A 667 -16.78 18.37 -17.44
N ALA A 668 -17.24 18.12 -16.21
CA ALA A 668 -18.63 18.31 -15.81
C ALA A 668 -19.13 19.75 -16.02
N GLY A 669 -18.33 20.74 -15.64
CA GLY A 669 -18.68 22.16 -15.80
C GLY A 669 -18.87 22.59 -17.27
N THR A 670 -18.21 21.94 -18.23
CA THR A 670 -18.40 22.24 -19.66
C THR A 670 -19.71 21.72 -20.25
N LEU A 671 -20.46 20.88 -19.52
CA LEU A 671 -21.65 20.20 -20.03
C LEU A 671 -22.95 21.00 -19.89
N GLY A 672 -22.88 22.23 -19.39
CA GLY A 672 -24.02 23.14 -19.28
C GLY A 672 -24.09 23.81 -17.91
N GLN A 673 -25.30 23.99 -17.39
CA GLN A 673 -25.51 24.64 -16.09
C GLN A 673 -25.25 23.68 -14.93
N VAL A 674 -23.97 23.46 -14.64
CA VAL A 674 -23.48 22.54 -13.62
C VAL A 674 -22.71 23.32 -12.56
N LYS A 675 -22.87 22.93 -11.29
CA LYS A 675 -22.02 23.36 -10.18
C LYS A 675 -21.17 22.14 -9.74
N PRO A 676 -19.92 22.02 -10.26
CA PRO A 676 -19.05 20.89 -9.96
C PRO A 676 -18.27 21.08 -8.65
N TYR A 677 -18.09 19.98 -7.90
CA TYR A 677 -17.33 19.92 -6.66
C TYR A 677 -16.20 18.89 -6.79
N SER A 678 -14.99 19.26 -6.38
CA SER A 678 -13.80 18.42 -6.35
C SER A 678 -13.39 18.07 -4.91
N SER A 679 -12.90 16.86 -4.71
CA SER A 679 -12.37 16.31 -3.45
C SER A 679 -10.86 16.49 -3.26
N VAL A 680 -10.15 17.20 -4.14
CA VAL A 680 -8.67 17.30 -4.05
C VAL A 680 -8.19 17.91 -2.73
N GLU A 681 -7.21 17.25 -2.11
CA GLU A 681 -6.62 17.66 -0.83
C GLU A 681 -5.45 18.64 -1.01
N LYS A 682 -4.50 18.33 -1.90
CA LYS A 682 -3.24 19.09 -2.07
C LYS A 682 -3.52 20.50 -2.62
N ASP A 683 -2.91 21.53 -2.02
CA ASP A 683 -3.04 22.93 -2.49
C ASP A 683 -2.54 23.10 -3.94
N GLN A 684 -1.46 22.40 -4.31
CA GLN A 684 -0.94 22.40 -5.67
C GLN A 684 -1.97 21.92 -6.69
N HIS A 685 -2.71 20.85 -6.37
CA HIS A 685 -3.78 20.32 -7.22
C HIS A 685 -4.92 21.33 -7.39
N ARG A 686 -5.29 22.04 -6.30
CA ARG A 686 -6.32 23.08 -6.33
C ARG A 686 -5.95 24.23 -7.25
N ILE A 687 -4.74 24.78 -7.09
CA ILE A 687 -4.21 25.86 -7.95
C ILE A 687 -4.22 25.42 -9.42
N THR A 688 -3.77 24.20 -9.70
CA THR A 688 -3.77 23.65 -11.06
C THR A 688 -5.18 23.52 -11.65
N LEU A 689 -6.16 23.02 -10.88
CA LEU A 689 -7.55 22.93 -11.35
C LEU A 689 -8.20 24.30 -11.56
N ASP A 690 -7.84 25.31 -10.76
CA ASP A 690 -8.29 26.70 -10.97
C ASP A 690 -7.73 27.24 -12.30
N LEU A 691 -6.43 27.06 -12.58
CA LEU A 691 -5.81 27.48 -13.83
C LEU A 691 -6.42 26.76 -15.06
N ILE A 692 -6.68 25.46 -14.95
CA ILE A 692 -7.38 24.70 -16.00
C ILE A 692 -8.80 25.25 -16.18
N SER A 693 -9.51 25.55 -15.09
CA SER A 693 -10.87 26.12 -15.16
C SER A 693 -10.88 27.48 -15.87
N GLU A 694 -9.93 28.37 -15.54
CA GLU A 694 -9.77 29.67 -16.21
C GLU A 694 -9.48 29.51 -17.71
N ALA A 695 -8.60 28.59 -18.08
CA ALA A 695 -8.28 28.28 -19.47
C ALA A 695 -9.48 27.76 -20.28
N ASN A 696 -10.45 27.14 -19.60
CA ASN A 696 -11.69 26.63 -20.19
C ASN A 696 -12.88 27.58 -20.03
N HIS A 697 -12.62 28.87 -19.76
CA HIS A 697 -13.60 29.94 -19.68
C HIS A 697 -14.62 29.80 -18.54
N PHE A 698 -14.23 29.18 -17.42
CA PHE A 698 -15.12 29.08 -16.26
C PHE A 698 -15.15 30.41 -15.52
N PRO A 699 -16.34 30.92 -15.15
CA PRO A 699 -16.43 32.01 -14.19
C PRO A 699 -15.72 31.63 -12.89
N LYS A 700 -15.09 32.62 -12.23
CA LYS A 700 -14.51 32.43 -10.90
C LYS A 700 -15.55 31.83 -9.96
N GLU A 701 -15.12 30.90 -9.10
CA GLU A 701 -15.98 30.16 -8.17
C GLU A 701 -16.95 29.16 -8.82
N THR A 702 -16.81 28.82 -10.11
CA THR A 702 -17.64 27.75 -10.71
C THR A 702 -17.29 26.39 -10.13
N LEU A 703 -15.99 26.07 -10.07
CA LEU A 703 -15.47 24.89 -9.40
C LEU A 703 -15.37 25.14 -7.89
N GLU A 704 -15.90 24.22 -7.10
CA GLU A 704 -15.79 24.24 -5.64
C GLU A 704 -14.87 23.11 -5.16
N PHE A 705 -14.16 23.37 -4.07
CA PHE A 705 -13.34 22.37 -3.39
C PHE A 705 -14.05 21.93 -2.12
N TRP A 706 -14.62 20.74 -2.14
CA TRP A 706 -15.56 20.25 -1.13
C TRP A 706 -14.95 20.19 0.27
N LEU A 707 -13.68 19.79 0.37
CA LEU A 707 -12.94 19.70 1.63
C LEU A 707 -12.74 21.03 2.37
N ARG A 708 -12.96 22.19 1.73
CA ARG A 708 -12.97 23.48 2.46
C ARG A 708 -14.22 23.69 3.31
N HIS A 709 -15.28 22.93 3.04
CA HIS A 709 -16.59 23.11 3.65
C HIS A 709 -16.90 22.09 4.74
N VAL A 710 -15.96 21.18 5.04
CA VAL A 710 -16.15 20.07 5.98
C VAL A 710 -15.08 20.15 7.08
N GLU A 711 -15.50 20.27 8.35
CA GLU A 711 -14.60 20.34 9.52
C GLU A 711 -14.10 18.96 10.00
N ASP A 712 -14.67 17.88 9.47
CA ASP A 712 -14.41 16.48 9.87
C ASP A 712 -14.22 15.60 8.62
N GLU A 713 -13.10 14.90 8.52
CA GLU A 713 -12.80 14.00 7.39
C GLU A 713 -13.86 12.89 7.23
N SER A 714 -14.51 12.48 8.33
CA SER A 714 -15.59 11.48 8.31
C SER A 714 -16.89 11.98 7.66
N ALA A 715 -16.96 13.26 7.30
CA ALA A 715 -18.13 13.93 6.75
C ALA A 715 -18.03 14.27 5.24
N MET A 716 -17.16 13.61 4.48
CA MET A 716 -17.01 13.82 3.03
C MET A 716 -18.32 13.66 2.22
N LEU A 717 -19.28 12.83 2.65
CA LEU A 717 -20.54 12.62 1.92
C LEU A 717 -21.72 13.31 2.62
N GLN A 718 -22.00 14.55 2.25
CA GLN A 718 -23.17 15.30 2.71
C GLN A 718 -23.93 15.95 1.54
N ARG A 719 -25.07 16.57 1.84
CA ARG A 719 -25.84 17.32 0.83
C ARG A 719 -25.09 18.59 0.42
N PRO A 720 -25.16 19.03 -0.86
CA PRO A 720 -24.48 20.24 -1.33
C PRO A 720 -24.99 21.50 -0.60
N LYS A 721 -26.27 21.50 -0.24
CA LYS A 721 -26.94 22.49 0.63
C LYS A 721 -28.01 21.77 1.44
N SER A 722 -28.48 22.36 2.54
CA SER A 722 -29.47 21.74 3.44
C SER A 722 -30.73 21.23 2.71
N ASP A 723 -31.18 21.94 1.68
CA ASP A 723 -32.36 21.66 0.88
C ASP A 723 -32.09 21.03 -0.49
N LYS A 724 -30.82 20.77 -0.86
CA LYS A 724 -30.43 20.29 -2.20
C LYS A 724 -29.88 18.87 -2.18
N LEU A 725 -29.92 18.21 -3.33
CA LEU A 725 -29.42 16.85 -3.54
C LEU A 725 -28.53 16.80 -4.78
N TRP A 726 -27.63 15.83 -4.81
CA TRP A 726 -26.69 15.64 -5.92
C TRP A 726 -27.40 15.09 -7.17
N SER A 727 -27.01 15.59 -8.33
CA SER A 727 -27.41 15.06 -9.63
C SER A 727 -26.55 13.86 -10.02
N ILE A 728 -25.24 13.97 -9.80
CA ILE A 728 -24.25 12.92 -10.03
C ILE A 728 -23.27 12.90 -8.86
N ILE A 729 -22.94 11.71 -8.38
CA ILE A 729 -21.81 11.48 -7.45
C ILE A 729 -20.86 10.51 -8.12
N ILE A 730 -19.59 10.86 -8.22
CA ILE A 730 -18.53 10.02 -8.80
C ILE A 730 -17.74 9.44 -7.64
N LEU A 731 -17.62 8.12 -7.59
CA LEU A 731 -16.85 7.37 -6.59
C LEU A 731 -15.72 6.64 -7.29
N ASP A 732 -14.53 6.70 -6.68
CA ASP A 732 -13.46 5.80 -7.04
C ASP A 732 -13.70 4.42 -6.41
N VAL A 733 -13.62 3.36 -7.21
CA VAL A 733 -14.01 2.01 -6.80
C VAL A 733 -12.82 1.07 -6.78
N ILE A 734 -11.81 1.31 -7.61
CA ILE A 734 -10.70 0.39 -7.84
C ILE A 734 -9.40 1.11 -7.52
N GLU A 735 -8.67 0.60 -6.55
CA GLU A 735 -7.34 1.10 -6.21
C GLU A 735 -6.35 0.89 -7.37
N PRO A 736 -5.28 1.70 -7.47
CA PRO A 736 -4.17 1.45 -8.39
C PRO A 736 -3.54 0.06 -8.23
N SER A 737 -3.68 -0.55 -7.04
CA SER A 737 -3.25 -1.92 -6.72
C SER A 737 -4.01 -3.02 -7.50
N GLY A 738 -5.17 -2.69 -8.08
CA GLY A 738 -6.10 -3.68 -8.65
C GLY A 738 -7.06 -4.29 -7.63
N LEU A 739 -7.13 -3.74 -6.42
CA LEU A 739 -8.12 -4.14 -5.40
C LEU A 739 -9.34 -3.21 -5.38
N ILE A 740 -10.40 -3.63 -4.71
CA ILE A 740 -11.58 -2.79 -4.48
C ILE A 740 -11.28 -1.85 -3.31
N GLN A 741 -11.60 -0.57 -3.49
CA GLN A 741 -11.48 0.47 -2.46
C GLN A 741 -12.17 0.08 -1.15
N GLN A 742 -11.53 0.40 -0.02
CA GLN A 742 -12.10 0.21 1.30
C GLN A 742 -13.38 1.04 1.49
N GLU A 743 -14.35 0.47 2.21
CA GLU A 743 -15.63 1.11 2.56
C GLU A 743 -16.48 1.59 1.36
N ILE A 744 -16.17 1.15 0.13
CA ILE A 744 -16.86 1.65 -1.07
C ILE A 744 -18.36 1.37 -1.05
N MET A 745 -18.78 0.25 -0.45
CA MET A 745 -20.20 -0.09 -0.32
C MET A 745 -20.93 0.82 0.66
N GLU A 746 -20.24 1.29 1.70
CA GLU A 746 -20.77 2.25 2.67
C GLU A 746 -20.86 3.64 2.02
N LYS A 747 -19.79 4.08 1.33
CA LYS A 747 -19.77 5.30 0.52
C LYS A 747 -20.89 5.31 -0.52
N ALA A 748 -21.13 4.19 -1.21
CA ALA A 748 -22.22 4.05 -2.18
C ALA A 748 -23.62 4.11 -1.52
N ALA A 749 -23.81 3.45 -0.37
CA ALA A 749 -25.07 3.48 0.37
C ALA A 749 -25.42 4.89 0.87
N ILE A 750 -24.44 5.63 1.41
CA ILE A 750 -24.61 7.02 1.84
C ILE A 750 -24.92 7.90 0.64
N SER A 751 -24.11 7.79 -0.43
CA SER A 751 -24.27 8.53 -1.68
C SER A 751 -25.68 8.36 -2.27
N ARG A 752 -26.24 7.14 -2.19
CA ARG A 752 -27.59 6.86 -2.68
C ARG A 752 -28.68 7.68 -1.97
N CYS A 753 -28.49 8.00 -0.69
CA CYS A 753 -29.39 8.83 0.12
C CYS A 753 -29.27 10.33 -0.19
N LEU A 754 -28.20 10.74 -0.89
CA LEU A 754 -27.90 12.13 -1.20
C LEU A 754 -28.22 12.51 -2.65
N LEU A 755 -28.73 11.57 -3.45
CA LEU A 755 -29.10 11.80 -4.85
C LEU A 755 -30.53 12.33 -5.01
N GLN A 756 -30.71 13.24 -5.97
CA GLN A 756 -32.03 13.68 -6.42
C GLN A 756 -32.77 12.58 -7.19
N SER A 757 -34.06 12.78 -7.47
CA SER A 757 -34.83 11.88 -8.33
C SER A 757 -34.19 11.79 -9.72
N GLY A 758 -33.88 10.56 -10.18
CA GLY A 758 -33.18 10.31 -11.44
C GLY A 758 -31.66 10.48 -11.40
N GLY A 759 -31.10 10.98 -10.29
CA GLY A 759 -29.65 11.11 -10.09
C GLY A 759 -28.91 9.77 -10.12
N LYS A 760 -27.60 9.82 -10.37
CA LYS A 760 -26.76 8.61 -10.57
C LYS A 760 -25.46 8.66 -9.78
N ILE A 761 -25.05 7.49 -9.29
CA ILE A 761 -23.68 7.21 -8.84
C ILE A 761 -22.90 6.70 -10.05
N PHE A 762 -21.67 7.18 -10.22
CA PHE A 762 -20.72 6.67 -11.21
C PHE A 762 -19.50 6.03 -10.53
N PRO A 763 -19.09 4.83 -10.97
CA PRO A 763 -19.82 3.94 -11.88
C PRO A 763 -21.14 3.44 -11.25
N GLN A 764 -22.12 3.02 -12.07
CA GLN A 764 -23.39 2.50 -11.53
C GLN A 764 -23.23 1.08 -10.99
N TYR A 765 -22.41 0.27 -11.67
CA TYR A 765 -22.00 -1.04 -11.22
C TYR A 765 -20.63 -1.40 -11.79
N VAL A 766 -19.96 -2.35 -11.15
CA VAL A 766 -18.66 -2.90 -11.55
C VAL A 766 -18.79 -4.41 -11.69
N LEU A 767 -18.20 -4.98 -12.74
CA LEU A 767 -18.05 -6.43 -12.90
C LEU A 767 -16.58 -6.79 -12.74
N MET A 768 -16.30 -7.72 -11.84
CA MET A 768 -15.00 -8.36 -11.71
C MET A 768 -14.96 -9.59 -12.60
N PHE A 769 -13.96 -9.66 -13.47
CA PHE A 769 -13.67 -10.82 -14.31
C PHE A 769 -12.42 -11.51 -13.81
N GLY A 770 -12.32 -12.81 -14.03
CA GLY A 770 -11.07 -13.52 -13.85
C GLY A 770 -10.91 -14.68 -14.82
N MET A 771 -9.72 -15.26 -14.82
CA MET A 771 -9.32 -16.30 -15.74
C MET A 771 -8.41 -17.30 -15.03
N LEU A 772 -8.61 -18.60 -15.27
CA LEU A 772 -7.70 -19.63 -14.77
C LEU A 772 -6.43 -19.65 -15.62
N VAL A 773 -5.27 -19.60 -14.97
CA VAL A 773 -3.97 -19.63 -15.67
C VAL A 773 -2.98 -20.58 -15.03
N GLU A 774 -2.06 -21.07 -15.85
CA GLU A 774 -0.81 -21.68 -15.43
C GLU A 774 0.30 -20.61 -15.56
N SER A 775 0.90 -20.22 -14.45
CA SER A 775 2.02 -19.28 -14.39
C SER A 775 2.99 -19.69 -13.31
N GLN A 776 4.15 -20.20 -13.71
CA GLN A 776 5.27 -20.50 -12.82
C GLN A 776 5.86 -19.21 -12.23
N THR A 777 5.84 -18.11 -13.00
CA THR A 777 6.33 -16.81 -12.56
C THR A 777 5.58 -16.31 -11.33
N LEU A 778 4.24 -16.34 -11.33
CA LEU A 778 3.47 -15.92 -10.15
C LEU A 778 3.74 -16.78 -8.92
N VAL A 779 3.95 -18.09 -9.11
CA VAL A 779 4.29 -19.03 -8.02
C VAL A 779 5.65 -18.68 -7.42
N GLU A 780 6.67 -18.46 -8.26
CA GLU A 780 8.02 -18.10 -7.82
C GLU A 780 8.12 -16.70 -7.22
N GLU A 781 7.28 -15.76 -7.67
CA GLU A 781 7.24 -14.41 -7.10
C GLU A 781 6.45 -14.34 -5.78
N SER A 782 5.64 -15.36 -5.47
CA SER A 782 4.81 -15.40 -4.26
C SER A 782 5.39 -16.26 -3.15
N ALA A 783 6.18 -17.28 -3.48
CA ALA A 783 6.73 -18.23 -2.51
C ALA A 783 8.08 -18.80 -2.94
N VAL A 784 8.94 -19.12 -1.98
CA VAL A 784 10.20 -19.84 -2.24
C VAL A 784 9.90 -21.31 -2.53
N GLN A 785 10.44 -21.80 -3.64
CA GLN A 785 10.15 -23.13 -4.17
C GLN A 785 11.16 -24.17 -3.68
N GLY A 786 10.79 -24.90 -2.62
CA GLY A 786 11.60 -25.98 -2.05
C GLY A 786 12.96 -25.51 -1.51
N THR A 787 13.91 -26.44 -1.42
CA THR A 787 15.28 -26.15 -0.94
C THR A 787 16.32 -26.16 -2.06
N GLU A 788 15.96 -26.60 -3.27
CA GLU A 788 16.91 -26.68 -4.39
C GLU A 788 17.36 -25.29 -4.84
N ARG A 789 16.41 -24.34 -4.91
CA ARG A 789 16.65 -22.93 -5.25
C ARG A 789 17.64 -22.24 -4.30
N THR A 790 17.64 -22.66 -3.03
CA THR A 790 18.49 -22.14 -1.94
C THR A 790 19.68 -23.05 -1.66
N ILE A 791 20.08 -23.90 -2.60
CA ILE A 791 21.28 -24.77 -2.52
C ILE A 791 21.23 -25.68 -1.28
N GLY A 792 20.07 -26.29 -1.04
CA GLY A 792 19.80 -27.23 0.03
C GLY A 792 19.61 -26.60 1.41
N LEU A 793 19.48 -25.28 1.51
CA LEU A 793 19.18 -24.60 2.78
C LEU A 793 17.68 -24.59 3.05
N ASN A 794 17.30 -24.95 4.28
CA ASN A 794 15.92 -24.99 4.71
C ASN A 794 15.42 -23.57 5.06
N ILE A 795 14.97 -22.82 4.04
CA ILE A 795 14.51 -21.42 4.17
C ILE A 795 13.01 -21.29 3.89
N ALA A 796 12.52 -21.97 2.86
CA ALA A 796 11.14 -21.86 2.38
C ALA A 796 10.07 -22.02 3.49
N PRO A 797 10.15 -22.99 4.43
CA PRO A 797 9.12 -23.14 5.47
C PRO A 797 8.99 -21.97 6.45
N PHE A 798 9.99 -21.10 6.52
CA PHE A 798 10.01 -19.93 7.40
C PHE A 798 9.49 -18.70 6.65
N ILE A 799 10.09 -18.37 5.51
CA ILE A 799 9.71 -17.17 4.76
C ILE A 799 8.33 -17.30 4.09
N ASN A 800 7.92 -18.50 3.67
CA ASN A 800 6.59 -18.70 3.08
C ASN A 800 5.45 -18.52 4.10
N GLN A 801 5.74 -18.42 5.40
CA GLN A 801 4.72 -18.00 6.38
C GLN A 801 4.24 -16.57 6.14
N PHE A 802 5.02 -15.74 5.42
CA PHE A 802 4.70 -14.36 5.05
C PHE A 802 4.24 -14.24 3.59
N GLN A 803 3.92 -15.37 2.93
CA GLN A 803 3.29 -15.37 1.61
C GLN A 803 1.94 -14.65 1.67
N VAL A 804 1.63 -13.91 0.60
CA VAL A 804 0.34 -13.23 0.44
C VAL A 804 -0.36 -13.83 -0.77
N PRO A 805 -1.65 -14.22 -0.65
CA PRO A 805 -2.36 -14.94 -1.70
C PRO A 805 -2.73 -14.06 -2.89
N ILE A 806 -2.82 -12.74 -2.71
CA ILE A 806 -3.18 -11.80 -3.78
C ILE A 806 -1.95 -10.99 -4.18
N ARG A 807 -1.51 -11.16 -5.42
CA ARG A 807 -0.49 -10.34 -6.05
C ARG A 807 -1.16 -9.12 -6.69
N VAL A 808 -0.67 -7.94 -6.36
CA VAL A 808 -1.16 -6.63 -6.81
C VAL A 808 -0.15 -5.94 -7.72
N PHE A 809 -0.54 -4.83 -8.35
CA PHE A 809 0.30 -4.06 -9.28
C PHE A 809 0.81 -4.91 -10.47
N LEU A 810 -0.03 -5.83 -10.95
CA LEU A 810 0.32 -6.69 -12.07
C LEU A 810 -0.10 -6.05 -13.38
N ASP A 811 0.77 -6.12 -14.39
CA ASP A 811 0.35 -5.96 -15.78
C ASP A 811 0.11 -7.32 -16.43
N LEU A 812 -1.16 -7.67 -16.65
CA LEU A 812 -1.53 -8.94 -17.27
C LEU A 812 -1.12 -9.05 -18.75
N SER A 813 -0.84 -7.93 -19.42
CA SER A 813 -0.43 -7.93 -20.83
C SER A 813 0.98 -8.47 -21.03
N SER A 814 1.84 -8.33 -20.03
CA SER A 814 3.22 -8.80 -20.05
C SER A 814 3.49 -10.00 -19.14
N LEU A 815 2.50 -10.39 -18.33
CA LEU A 815 2.59 -11.53 -17.42
C LEU A 815 2.79 -12.85 -18.18
N PRO A 816 3.91 -13.59 -17.95
CA PRO A 816 4.10 -14.92 -18.53
C PRO A 816 3.10 -15.91 -17.92
N CYS A 817 2.07 -16.26 -18.69
CA CYS A 817 1.07 -17.24 -18.27
C CYS A 817 0.42 -17.95 -19.47
N ILE A 818 -0.13 -19.14 -19.21
CA ILE A 818 -0.91 -19.91 -20.17
C ILE A 818 -2.37 -19.86 -19.72
N PRO A 819 -3.28 -19.27 -20.52
CA PRO A 819 -4.71 -19.28 -20.19
C PRO A 819 -5.28 -20.70 -20.30
N LEU A 820 -5.92 -21.15 -19.23
CA LEU A 820 -6.59 -22.46 -19.14
C LEU A 820 -8.10 -22.35 -19.28
N SER A 821 -8.68 -21.16 -19.08
CA SER A 821 -10.10 -20.87 -19.29
C SER A 821 -10.31 -19.61 -20.14
N LYS A 822 -11.55 -19.38 -20.57
CA LYS A 822 -11.98 -18.04 -20.99
C LYS A 822 -12.19 -17.16 -19.75
N PRO A 823 -12.17 -15.82 -19.90
CA PRO A 823 -12.60 -14.92 -18.84
C PRO A 823 -14.02 -15.22 -18.40
N VAL A 824 -14.26 -15.19 -17.09
CA VAL A 824 -15.55 -15.44 -16.46
C VAL A 824 -15.88 -14.32 -15.48
N GLU A 825 -17.15 -13.96 -15.37
CA GLU A 825 -17.62 -12.99 -14.38
C GLU A 825 -17.61 -13.63 -12.99
N LEU A 826 -16.80 -13.06 -12.10
CA LEU A 826 -16.60 -13.54 -10.74
C LEU A 826 -17.50 -12.84 -9.74
N LEU A 827 -17.58 -11.50 -9.81
CA LEU A 827 -18.33 -10.68 -8.86
C LEU A 827 -19.01 -9.51 -9.58
N ARG A 828 -20.17 -9.09 -9.07
CA ARG A 828 -20.84 -7.87 -9.47
C ARG A 828 -21.07 -6.99 -8.24
N LEU A 829 -20.65 -5.74 -8.35
CA LEU A 829 -20.90 -4.69 -7.36
C LEU A 829 -21.85 -3.65 -7.96
N ASP A 830 -23.08 -3.58 -7.47
CA ASP A 830 -24.08 -2.58 -7.86
C ASP A 830 -24.08 -1.44 -6.84
N LEU A 831 -23.57 -0.27 -7.25
CA LEU A 831 -23.45 0.91 -6.39
C LEU A 831 -24.78 1.66 -6.28
N MET A 832 -25.60 1.61 -7.33
CA MET A 832 -26.95 2.20 -7.30
C MET A 832 -27.92 1.42 -6.42
N THR A 833 -27.68 0.12 -6.26
CA THR A 833 -28.61 -0.81 -5.60
C THR A 833 -27.86 -1.74 -4.64
N PRO A 834 -27.36 -1.23 -3.49
CA PRO A 834 -26.45 -1.98 -2.63
C PRO A 834 -26.96 -3.35 -2.14
N TYR A 835 -28.28 -3.51 -1.98
CA TYR A 835 -28.91 -4.76 -1.55
C TYR A 835 -28.95 -5.87 -2.61
N LEU A 836 -28.59 -5.58 -3.87
CA LEU A 836 -28.43 -6.60 -4.91
C LEU A 836 -27.08 -7.31 -4.85
N ASN A 837 -26.16 -6.83 -4.01
CA ASN A 837 -24.82 -7.40 -3.92
C ASN A 837 -24.84 -8.71 -3.15
N THR A 838 -24.34 -9.76 -3.80
CA THR A 838 -24.21 -11.08 -3.18
C THR A 838 -22.90 -11.17 -2.42
N SER A 839 -22.94 -11.60 -1.16
CA SER A 839 -21.72 -11.86 -0.37
C SER A 839 -21.02 -13.16 -0.76
N ASN A 840 -21.74 -14.13 -1.33
CA ASN A 840 -21.19 -15.43 -1.73
C ASN A 840 -21.75 -15.82 -3.10
N ARG A 841 -20.87 -16.30 -4.00
CA ARG A 841 -21.23 -16.76 -5.33
C ARG A 841 -20.39 -17.97 -5.73
N GLU A 842 -21.05 -18.98 -6.29
CA GLU A 842 -20.36 -20.08 -6.98
C GLU A 842 -20.30 -19.79 -8.48
N VAL A 843 -19.11 -19.94 -9.06
CA VAL A 843 -18.84 -19.66 -10.46
C VAL A 843 -18.27 -20.91 -11.10
N LYS A 844 -19.00 -21.46 -12.07
CA LYS A 844 -18.60 -22.63 -12.85
C LYS A 844 -17.74 -22.18 -14.02
N VAL A 845 -16.54 -22.75 -14.13
CA VAL A 845 -15.53 -22.36 -15.13
C VAL A 845 -15.16 -23.56 -15.98
N HIS A 846 -15.34 -23.43 -17.29
CA HIS A 846 -15.01 -24.49 -18.23
C HIS A 846 -13.52 -24.44 -18.62
N ILE A 847 -12.84 -25.58 -18.52
CA ILE A 847 -11.43 -25.73 -18.85
C ILE A 847 -11.27 -25.88 -20.36
N CYS A 848 -10.62 -24.90 -20.96
CA CYS A 848 -10.37 -24.82 -22.40
C CYS A 848 -9.06 -25.50 -22.81
N LYS A 849 -8.13 -25.69 -21.88
CA LYS A 849 -6.82 -26.30 -22.12
C LYS A 849 -6.37 -27.07 -20.87
N SER A 850 -5.84 -28.29 -21.05
CA SER A 850 -5.24 -29.05 -19.95
C SER A 850 -3.97 -28.37 -19.45
N GLY A 851 -3.74 -28.43 -18.14
CA GLY A 851 -2.61 -27.79 -17.49
C GLY A 851 -2.76 -27.83 -15.97
N GLN A 852 -1.98 -27.01 -15.29
CA GLN A 852 -2.04 -26.84 -13.84
C GLN A 852 -2.49 -25.40 -13.52
N VAL A 853 -3.65 -25.26 -12.89
CA VAL A 853 -4.13 -23.95 -12.42
C VAL A 853 -3.24 -23.53 -11.25
N THR A 854 -2.42 -22.51 -11.45
CA THR A 854 -1.57 -21.95 -10.39
C THR A 854 -2.11 -20.62 -9.87
N ALA A 855 -2.85 -19.89 -10.70
CA ALA A 855 -3.37 -18.57 -10.33
C ALA A 855 -4.68 -18.23 -11.04
N ILE A 856 -5.35 -17.21 -10.51
CA ILE A 856 -6.57 -16.60 -11.03
C ILE A 856 -6.35 -15.08 -11.12
N PRO A 857 -5.74 -14.57 -12.21
CA PRO A 857 -5.77 -13.16 -12.54
C PRO A 857 -7.20 -12.63 -12.62
N PHE A 858 -7.41 -11.42 -12.10
CA PHE A 858 -8.67 -10.71 -12.15
C PHE A 858 -8.51 -9.22 -12.45
N TRP A 859 -9.55 -8.64 -13.03
CA TRP A 859 -9.65 -7.23 -13.42
C TRP A 859 -11.12 -6.80 -13.44
N TYR A 860 -11.37 -5.52 -13.72
CA TYR A 860 -12.70 -4.93 -13.61
C TYR A 860 -13.16 -4.24 -14.88
N HIS A 861 -14.45 -4.31 -15.14
CA HIS A 861 -15.14 -3.44 -16.08
C HIS A 861 -16.08 -2.51 -15.29
N MET A 862 -15.85 -1.20 -15.39
CA MET A 862 -16.68 -0.18 -14.74
C MET A 862 -17.78 0.28 -15.69
N TYR A 863 -19.04 0.12 -15.27
CA TYR A 863 -20.19 0.46 -16.09
C TYR A 863 -20.81 1.77 -15.60
N VAL A 864 -20.53 2.84 -16.33
CA VAL A 864 -21.00 4.19 -15.99
C VAL A 864 -22.45 4.39 -16.46
N MET A 865 -22.91 3.64 -17.47
CA MET A 865 -24.29 3.72 -17.97
C MET A 865 -24.79 2.41 -18.62
N LYS A 866 -26.07 2.07 -18.38
CA LYS A 866 -26.82 1.02 -19.09
C LYS A 866 -28.17 1.57 -19.60
N ARG A 867 -28.42 1.54 -20.91
CA ARG A 867 -29.74 1.82 -21.52
C ARG A 867 -29.95 0.97 -22.78
N LEU A 868 -31.11 0.30 -22.88
CA LEU A 868 -31.66 -0.43 -24.04
C LEU A 868 -30.65 -0.64 -25.21
N GLY A 869 -29.80 -1.67 -25.10
CA GLY A 869 -28.88 -2.10 -26.15
C GLY A 869 -27.47 -1.49 -26.14
N TRP A 870 -27.20 -0.48 -25.29
CA TRP A 870 -25.91 0.23 -25.24
C TRP A 870 -25.35 0.23 -23.81
N ILE A 871 -24.08 -0.17 -23.70
CA ILE A 871 -23.34 -0.25 -22.45
C ILE A 871 -22.09 0.61 -22.60
N LEU A 872 -21.92 1.63 -21.74
CA LEU A 872 -20.70 2.44 -21.73
C LEU A 872 -19.78 1.92 -20.63
N GLN A 873 -18.69 1.29 -21.06
CA GLN A 873 -17.62 0.77 -20.23
C GLN A 873 -16.48 1.78 -20.20
N VAL A 874 -15.95 2.03 -19.01
CA VAL A 874 -14.67 2.70 -18.82
C VAL A 874 -13.72 1.67 -18.22
N ASN A 875 -12.53 1.55 -18.80
CA ASN A 875 -11.49 0.70 -18.24
C ASN A 875 -10.67 1.53 -17.25
N PRO A 876 -10.32 0.98 -16.08
CA PRO A 876 -9.30 1.60 -15.25
C PRO A 876 -7.98 1.71 -16.04
N PRO A 877 -7.03 2.57 -15.61
CA PRO A 877 -5.69 2.59 -16.17
C PRO A 877 -5.08 1.18 -16.27
N THR A 878 -4.26 0.95 -17.30
CA THR A 878 -3.44 -0.25 -17.41
C THR A 878 -2.50 -0.32 -16.19
N GLY A 879 -2.48 -1.47 -15.49
CA GLY A 879 -1.78 -1.66 -14.21
C GLY A 879 -2.70 -1.99 -13.02
N ASN A 880 -4.02 -1.73 -13.12
CA ASN A 880 -4.99 -2.03 -12.06
C ASN A 880 -5.48 -3.50 -12.13
N GLN A 881 -4.56 -4.45 -12.21
CA GLN A 881 -4.87 -5.88 -12.18
C GLN A 881 -4.16 -6.59 -11.03
N ALA A 882 -4.77 -7.67 -10.59
CA ALA A 882 -4.26 -8.50 -9.51
C ALA A 882 -4.50 -9.98 -9.83
N ALA A 883 -3.85 -10.87 -9.09
CA ALA A 883 -4.02 -12.30 -9.25
C ALA A 883 -4.07 -13.00 -7.90
N VAL A 884 -5.03 -13.90 -7.74
CA VAL A 884 -5.03 -14.86 -6.64
C VAL A 884 -4.08 -15.99 -7.01
N VAL A 885 -3.02 -16.21 -6.24
CA VAL A 885 -2.08 -17.33 -6.42
C VAL A 885 -2.52 -18.45 -5.50
N LEU A 886 -2.70 -19.65 -6.06
CA LEU A 886 -3.15 -20.82 -5.31
C LEU A 886 -1.98 -21.43 -4.54
N ASP A 887 -2.15 -21.64 -3.24
CA ASP A 887 -1.17 -22.33 -2.40
C ASP A 887 -0.91 -23.76 -2.90
N ASN A 888 -1.97 -24.42 -3.38
CA ASN A 888 -1.92 -25.76 -3.94
C ASN A 888 -2.43 -25.70 -5.38
N PRO A 889 -1.53 -25.73 -6.37
CA PRO A 889 -1.90 -25.75 -7.77
C PRO A 889 -2.79 -26.97 -8.11
N VAL A 890 -3.79 -26.77 -8.96
CA VAL A 890 -4.81 -27.78 -9.28
C VAL A 890 -4.62 -28.29 -10.69
N GLN A 891 -4.40 -29.60 -10.85
CA GLN A 891 -4.31 -30.22 -12.16
C GLN A 891 -5.70 -30.27 -12.82
N VAL A 892 -5.79 -29.83 -14.08
CA VAL A 892 -7.04 -29.80 -14.84
C VAL A 892 -6.87 -30.35 -16.25
N GLU A 893 -7.95 -30.94 -16.79
CA GLU A 893 -8.01 -31.43 -18.17
C GLU A 893 -9.03 -30.63 -18.99
N MET A 894 -8.72 -30.45 -20.28
CA MET A 894 -9.63 -29.84 -21.24
C MET A 894 -11.00 -30.52 -21.22
N GLY A 895 -12.07 -29.72 -21.13
CA GLY A 895 -13.44 -30.21 -21.05
C GLY A 895 -13.97 -30.38 -19.62
N GLN A 896 -13.11 -30.36 -18.60
CA GLN A 896 -13.54 -30.35 -17.20
C GLN A 896 -14.23 -29.02 -16.83
N GLU A 897 -14.98 -29.05 -15.73
CA GLU A 897 -15.61 -27.87 -15.14
C GLU A 897 -15.09 -27.73 -13.71
N LEU A 898 -14.51 -26.57 -13.42
CA LEU A 898 -14.02 -26.21 -12.10
C LEU A 898 -14.99 -25.24 -11.43
N VAL A 899 -15.22 -25.39 -10.13
CA VAL A 899 -16.11 -24.48 -9.39
C VAL A 899 -15.28 -23.55 -8.51
N LEU A 900 -15.42 -22.25 -8.74
CA LEU A 900 -14.86 -21.22 -7.88
C LEU A 900 -15.90 -20.77 -6.86
N SER A 901 -15.49 -20.62 -5.60
CA SER A 901 -16.26 -19.97 -4.55
C SER A 901 -15.70 -18.57 -4.37
N VAL A 902 -16.49 -17.57 -4.77
CA VAL A 902 -16.16 -16.15 -4.64
C VAL A 902 -16.94 -15.60 -3.46
N GLN A 903 -16.22 -15.15 -2.43
CA GLN A 903 -16.78 -14.51 -1.25
C GLN A 903 -16.38 -13.04 -1.25
N HIS A 904 -17.32 -12.16 -0.92
CA HIS A 904 -17.14 -10.72 -0.83
C HIS A 904 -17.65 -10.25 0.53
N HIS A 905 -16.74 -9.73 1.35
CA HIS A 905 -17.03 -9.14 2.64
C HIS A 905 -16.35 -7.78 2.76
N LYS A 906 -17.13 -6.72 3.00
CA LYS A 906 -16.68 -5.32 3.00
C LYS A 906 -16.04 -4.92 1.66
N SER A 907 -14.71 -4.81 1.61
CA SER A 907 -13.90 -4.51 0.41
C SER A 907 -13.06 -5.72 -0.03
N ASN A 908 -13.11 -6.82 0.72
CA ASN A 908 -12.24 -7.97 0.50
C ASN A 908 -12.95 -9.01 -0.35
N VAL A 909 -12.19 -9.61 -1.27
CA VAL A 909 -12.65 -10.65 -2.17
C VAL A 909 -11.76 -11.87 -1.99
N SER A 910 -12.38 -12.96 -1.55
CA SER A 910 -11.74 -14.28 -1.47
C SER A 910 -12.22 -15.14 -2.63
N ILE A 911 -11.27 -15.74 -3.36
CA ILE A 911 -11.56 -16.66 -4.47
C ILE A 911 -10.87 -17.98 -4.12
N THR A 912 -11.68 -19.02 -3.95
CA THR A 912 -11.18 -20.38 -3.64
C THR A 912 -11.69 -21.38 -4.66
N VAL A 913 -10.88 -22.40 -4.95
CA VAL A 913 -11.30 -23.53 -5.79
C VAL A 913 -12.00 -24.55 -4.91
N LYS A 914 -13.27 -24.86 -5.21
CA LYS A 914 -13.95 -26.00 -4.60
C LYS A 914 -13.48 -27.28 -5.29
N GLN A 915 -12.80 -28.15 -4.54
CA GLN A 915 -12.41 -29.49 -4.97
C GLN A 915 -13.59 -30.44 -4.98
#